data_AF-A0A2K3JD92-F1
#
_entry.id   AF-A0A2K3JD92-F1
#
_cell.length_a   1.000
_cell.length_b   1.000
_cell.length_c   1.000
_cell.angle_alpha   90.00
_cell.angle_beta   90.00
_cell.angle_gamma   90.00
#
_symmetry.space_group_name_H-M   'P 1'
#
loop_
_entity.id
_entity.type
_entity.pdbx_description
1 polymer ?
#
loop_
_entity_poly.entity_id
_entity_poly.type
_entity_poly.pdbx_seq_one_letter_code
_entity_poly.pdbx_strand_id
1 'polypeptide(L)'
;MYGIFNDLQYSQHYEENTGIISWSGTGNYYSVLGSTFTLLRAGTGMIKGKKISWVGNQNITLTSHKTNLLCIDSSGILVKFTDSPFLDSTYYNYIPLFEVFYNGTVVSVMDEAHPYCSNTCTSRYLHHNAGTVIRGNGAIITRVATGTGGSADDRRIKLVGADYLDDHGLISSLPEINPIIWKNVYTNAVGEWIVFSTSSENPMYWNNAGTPTLIANGKFVNFRLFVGKADPNTGIPVYFRIMGNKSHDNILQADNEISDNLVPVPTNELRDTELAQLGFSTVEKNVSGGYIYQLKVSKSTFNAQFAGGGTTTDHDLLANIKLAGDGIVYGHINYQSQSIYGIKTFVNQTIFPNGLSAGNLSDLGSDLLVRFNSPSNYGETLDQEFASKNASTALATMWQSFTAGDTGYLSAVSIHNSSGGTITGITVRVYSGEGIGGTQIAEETGITCGNDVFTKVPLSDLPYIISGQKYTIQVISTGDQFYWSINTAGGYSGGTFITAGQDGLFRSYVSDGFNFVFDKTNNRVGIGTLIPSYTLDITGNLNLDGDINEVSAYIRSDNTNLGTNWIATTKQTMALLGADAELSLVSDGGGTVGSAIIFDEVNSGTQAYVDHYSIWKQTSSVGSSLVGYYGTSPGPGGNKIFEFGSAGRFWVAGLSGNATFATMRYDTITDEVFYNTSSSRYKTNIDYTSNEILNRAKNLILNAKVCFFDMKDGSALRKLGMIAEDMAELDFRICYYNKDNKVEGYNNEDIVPHVVRVVQEHNKDINTLKYDLDSLISRVNILEN
;
A
#
# COMPACT_ATOMS: atom_id res chain seq x y z
N MET A 1 -24.44 34.76 16.74
CA MET A 1 -24.68 33.33 17.07
C MET A 1 -23.99 32.44 16.04
N TYR A 2 -22.70 32.71 15.77
CA TYR A 2 -21.87 32.04 14.74
C TYR A 2 -20.40 31.97 15.21
N GLY A 3 -20.21 31.82 16.52
CA GLY A 3 -18.89 31.89 17.18
C GLY A 3 -18.73 30.93 18.35
N ILE A 4 -19.55 29.87 18.42
CA ILE A 4 -19.52 28.86 19.51
C ILE A 4 -19.26 27.43 18.96
N PHE A 5 -19.18 27.25 17.63
CA PHE A 5 -19.02 25.91 17.04
C PHE A 5 -17.58 25.49 16.70
N ASN A 6 -16.57 26.35 16.85
CA ASN A 6 -15.17 25.97 16.60
C ASN A 6 -14.41 25.46 17.84
N ASP A 7 -14.95 25.61 19.05
CA ASP A 7 -14.32 25.06 20.27
C ASP A 7 -14.72 23.61 20.56
N LEU A 8 -15.71 23.05 19.85
CA LEU A 8 -16.16 21.66 20.05
C LEU A 8 -15.37 20.63 19.24
N GLN A 9 -14.60 21.03 18.22
CA GLN A 9 -13.72 20.09 17.50
C GLN A 9 -12.32 19.95 18.10
N TYR A 10 -11.91 20.84 19.00
CA TYR A 10 -10.69 20.66 19.80
C TYR A 10 -10.93 19.82 21.07
N SER A 11 -12.19 19.53 21.40
CA SER A 11 -12.59 18.77 22.59
C SER A 11 -12.41 17.25 22.46
N GLN A 12 -12.22 16.70 21.25
CA GLN A 12 -12.04 15.26 21.07
C GLN A 12 -10.60 14.77 21.31
N HIS A 13 -9.60 15.67 21.37
CA HIS A 13 -8.23 15.29 21.70
C HIS A 13 -7.98 15.07 23.20
N TYR A 14 -8.95 15.39 24.08
CA TYR A 14 -8.80 15.17 25.52
C TYR A 14 -9.05 13.72 25.95
N GLU A 15 -9.68 12.88 25.11
CA GLU A 15 -9.98 11.48 25.45
C GLU A 15 -8.74 10.56 25.35
N GLU A 16 -7.64 11.02 24.75
CA GLU A 16 -6.40 10.23 24.57
C GLU A 16 -5.24 10.61 25.50
N ASN A 17 -5.43 11.64 26.33
CA ASN A 17 -4.38 12.14 27.22
C ASN A 17 -4.12 11.15 28.37
N THR A 18 -2.93 10.55 28.36
CA THR A 18 -2.39 9.71 29.44
C THR A 18 -1.02 10.23 29.84
N GLY A 19 -0.74 10.33 31.14
CA GLY A 19 0.56 10.80 31.67
C GLY A 19 0.45 11.52 33.00
N ILE A 20 1.57 12.03 33.50
CA ILE A 20 1.63 12.71 34.81
C ILE A 20 1.15 14.16 34.70
N ILE A 21 0.38 14.61 35.70
CA ILE A 21 0.05 16.03 35.92
C ILE A 21 1.02 16.64 36.92
N SER A 22 1.17 16.01 38.08
CA SER A 22 2.02 16.55 39.15
C SER A 22 2.35 15.50 40.21
N TRP A 23 3.56 15.60 40.75
CA TRP A 23 3.96 14.93 41.99
C TRP A 23 3.58 15.77 43.20
N SER A 24 3.27 15.12 44.32
CA SER A 24 3.01 15.75 45.62
C SER A 24 4.04 15.32 46.66
N GLY A 25 4.14 16.08 47.76
CA GLY A 25 5.17 15.88 48.80
C GLY A 25 6.57 16.37 48.41
N THR A 26 7.53 16.19 49.31
CA THR A 26 8.95 16.57 49.15
C THR A 26 9.85 15.36 49.39
N GLY A 27 11.07 15.38 48.85
CA GLY A 27 12.07 14.31 49.03
C GLY A 27 12.13 13.36 47.84
N ASN A 28 12.71 12.17 48.07
CA ASN A 28 12.93 11.17 47.04
C ASN A 28 11.61 10.65 46.47
N TYR A 29 11.58 10.39 45.16
CA TYR A 29 10.49 9.75 44.44
C TYR A 29 10.38 8.27 44.78
N TYR A 30 11.51 7.60 44.97
CA TYR A 30 11.57 6.17 45.23
C TYR A 30 12.73 5.76 46.15
N SER A 31 12.65 4.55 46.70
CA SER A 31 13.78 3.83 47.28
C SER A 31 13.81 2.39 46.79
N VAL A 32 14.99 1.78 46.72
CA VAL A 32 15.12 0.35 46.38
C VAL A 32 15.96 -0.36 47.42
N LEU A 33 15.41 -1.43 48.00
CA LEU A 33 16.09 -2.30 48.97
C LEU A 33 16.03 -3.74 48.48
N GLY A 34 17.17 -4.30 48.08
CA GLY A 34 17.21 -5.60 47.40
C GLY A 34 16.42 -5.54 46.09
N SER A 35 15.43 -6.43 45.94
CA SER A 35 14.51 -6.44 44.81
C SER A 35 13.23 -5.63 45.05
N THR A 36 13.05 -4.99 46.21
CA THR A 36 11.83 -4.23 46.51
C THR A 36 11.99 -2.77 46.12
N PHE A 37 11.20 -2.33 45.16
CA PHE A 37 11.04 -0.92 44.80
C PHE A 37 9.88 -0.32 45.60
N THR A 38 10.13 0.82 46.24
CA THR A 38 9.10 1.58 46.94
C THR A 38 8.92 2.93 46.25
N LEU A 39 7.73 3.18 45.70
CA LEU A 39 7.32 4.51 45.28
C LEU A 39 7.00 5.33 46.54
N LEU A 40 7.77 6.38 46.83
CA LEU A 40 7.65 7.17 48.06
C LEU A 40 6.68 8.34 47.91
N ARG A 41 6.55 8.91 46.71
CA ARG A 41 5.72 10.10 46.48
C ARG A 41 4.34 9.77 45.91
N ALA A 42 3.34 10.45 46.47
CA ALA A 42 1.99 10.52 45.90
C ALA A 42 1.97 11.47 44.70
N GLY A 43 0.96 11.38 43.86
CA GLY A 43 0.81 12.26 42.71
C GLY A 43 -0.54 12.14 42.01
N THR A 44 -0.69 12.90 40.93
CA THR A 44 -1.87 12.88 40.07
C THR A 44 -1.45 12.84 38.61
N GLY A 45 -2.25 12.17 37.79
CA GLY A 45 -2.07 12.08 36.34
C GLY A 45 -3.40 11.82 35.64
N MET A 46 -3.33 11.49 34.35
CA MET A 46 -4.48 11.16 33.51
C MET A 46 -4.31 9.77 32.91
N ILE A 47 -5.41 9.03 32.77
CA ILE A 47 -5.50 7.82 31.95
C ILE A 47 -6.75 7.98 31.08
N LYS A 48 -6.56 8.07 29.76
CA LYS A 48 -7.65 8.27 28.78
C LYS A 48 -8.59 9.41 29.16
N GLY A 49 -8.01 10.57 29.45
CA GLY A 49 -8.78 11.75 29.85
C GLY A 49 -9.38 11.71 31.26
N LYS A 50 -9.17 10.64 32.05
CA LYS A 50 -9.64 10.55 33.44
C LYS A 50 -8.52 10.85 34.42
N LYS A 51 -8.78 11.76 35.36
CA LYS A 51 -7.83 12.08 36.43
C LYS A 51 -7.68 10.92 37.42
N ILE A 52 -6.45 10.48 37.62
CA ILE A 52 -6.05 9.43 38.56
C ILE A 52 -5.17 10.06 39.64
N SER A 53 -5.39 9.66 40.90
CA SER A 53 -4.54 10.02 42.03
C SER A 53 -3.95 8.75 42.62
N TRP A 54 -2.70 8.77 43.04
CA TRP A 54 -2.06 7.67 43.76
C TRP A 54 -1.43 8.16 45.06
N VAL A 55 -1.33 7.25 46.02
CA VAL A 55 -0.61 7.49 47.29
C VAL A 55 0.85 7.06 47.16
N GLY A 56 1.72 7.64 48.00
CA GLY A 56 3.09 7.17 48.15
C GLY A 56 3.17 5.90 49.02
N ASN A 57 4.39 5.45 49.28
CA ASN A 57 4.75 4.23 49.99
C ASN A 57 4.15 2.94 49.42
N GLN A 58 4.03 2.86 48.08
CA GLN A 58 3.62 1.63 47.40
C GLN A 58 4.84 0.77 47.07
N ASN A 59 4.75 -0.53 47.31
CA ASN A 59 5.86 -1.47 47.11
C ASN A 59 5.59 -2.40 45.93
N ILE A 60 6.62 -2.69 45.16
CA ILE A 60 6.59 -3.70 44.11
C ILE A 60 7.93 -4.43 44.01
N THR A 61 7.89 -5.74 43.78
CA THR A 61 9.11 -6.53 43.60
C THR A 61 9.58 -6.44 42.14
N LEU A 62 10.83 -6.04 41.93
CA LEU A 62 11.48 -5.98 40.62
C LEU A 62 11.84 -7.39 40.14
N THR A 63 11.73 -7.62 38.83
CA THR A 63 12.22 -8.83 38.18
C THR A 63 13.69 -8.65 37.85
N SER A 64 14.52 -9.62 38.24
CA SER A 64 15.95 -9.63 37.93
C SER A 64 16.20 -9.83 36.44
N HIS A 65 17.27 -9.23 35.93
CA HIS A 65 17.71 -9.30 34.52
C HIS A 65 16.59 -8.93 33.55
N LYS A 66 15.84 -7.87 33.87
CA LYS A 66 14.83 -7.24 33.00
C LYS A 66 14.80 -5.73 33.24
N THR A 67 14.31 -5.00 32.25
CA THR A 67 13.76 -3.66 32.50
C THR A 67 12.35 -3.80 33.03
N ASN A 68 12.09 -3.08 34.12
CA ASN A 68 10.83 -3.07 34.81
C ASN A 68 10.21 -1.69 34.57
N LEU A 69 9.20 -1.62 33.69
CA LEU A 69 8.41 -0.40 33.50
C LEU A 69 7.40 -0.30 34.63
N LEU A 70 7.56 0.71 35.48
CA LEU A 70 6.71 0.93 36.65
C LEU A 70 5.66 1.99 36.32
N CYS A 71 4.39 1.64 36.49
CA CYS A 71 3.27 2.50 36.12
C CYS A 71 2.23 2.60 37.23
N ILE A 72 1.36 3.61 37.14
CA ILE A 72 0.12 3.70 37.93
C ILE A 72 -1.07 3.25 37.07
N ASP A 73 -1.89 2.35 37.62
CA ASP A 73 -3.12 1.89 36.99
C ASP A 73 -4.30 2.85 37.21
N SER A 74 -5.46 2.53 36.61
CA SER A 74 -6.70 3.33 36.75
C SER A 74 -7.25 3.40 38.18
N SER A 75 -6.71 2.62 39.12
CA SER A 75 -7.09 2.62 40.54
C SER A 75 -6.09 3.39 41.41
N GLY A 76 -5.03 3.95 40.83
CA GLY A 76 -3.97 4.63 41.58
C GLY A 76 -2.94 3.68 42.21
N ILE A 77 -2.87 2.43 41.75
CA ILE A 77 -1.97 1.40 42.28
C ILE A 77 -0.73 1.25 41.39
N LEU A 78 0.44 1.11 42.03
CA LEU A 78 1.70 0.82 41.37
C LEU A 78 1.71 -0.60 40.80
N VAL A 79 1.92 -0.69 39.50
CA VAL A 79 2.04 -1.94 38.74
C VAL A 79 3.37 -1.98 38.00
N LYS A 80 3.75 -3.15 37.48
CA LYS A 80 5.02 -3.40 36.80
C LYS A 80 4.80 -4.24 35.55
N PHE A 81 5.48 -3.86 34.48
CA PHE A 81 5.59 -4.62 33.24
C PHE A 81 7.05 -5.00 32.98
N THR A 82 7.26 -6.19 32.41
CA THR A 82 8.61 -6.72 32.11
C THR A 82 8.73 -7.30 30.71
N ASP A 83 7.64 -7.29 29.95
CA ASP A 83 7.59 -7.85 28.60
C ASP A 83 8.04 -6.78 27.60
N SER A 84 9.02 -7.14 26.77
CA SER A 84 9.66 -6.30 25.77
C SER A 84 9.29 -6.74 24.35
N PRO A 85 8.95 -5.81 23.44
CA PRO A 85 8.75 -4.38 23.68
C PRO A 85 7.48 -4.13 24.51
N PHE A 86 7.45 -3.03 25.27
CA PHE A 86 6.22 -2.64 25.97
C PHE A 86 5.11 -2.36 24.94
N LEU A 87 3.94 -2.96 25.15
CA LEU A 87 2.81 -2.84 24.23
C LEU A 87 2.20 -1.43 24.29
N ASP A 88 1.64 -0.96 23.16
CA ASP A 88 0.89 0.30 23.07
C ASP A 88 -0.19 0.42 24.14
N SER A 89 -0.85 -0.70 24.45
CA SER A 89 -1.88 -0.76 25.48
C SER A 89 -1.35 -0.38 26.87
N THR A 90 -0.05 -0.56 27.13
CA THR A 90 0.56 -0.18 28.41
C THR A 90 0.60 1.33 28.56
N TYR A 91 1.11 2.05 27.55
CA TYR A 91 1.17 3.52 27.59
C TYR A 91 -0.21 4.18 27.49
N TYR A 92 -1.20 3.49 26.92
CA TYR A 92 -2.56 4.02 26.82
C TYR A 92 -3.41 3.79 28.08
N ASN A 93 -3.19 2.67 28.80
CA ASN A 93 -4.01 2.27 29.95
C ASN A 93 -3.37 2.59 31.31
N TYR A 94 -2.11 3.03 31.35
CA TYR A 94 -1.36 3.25 32.59
C TYR A 94 -0.54 4.54 32.51
N ILE A 95 -0.22 5.15 33.65
CA ILE A 95 0.68 6.29 33.74
C ILE A 95 2.09 5.76 33.99
N PRO A 96 3.00 5.75 33.00
CA PRO A 96 4.37 5.35 33.23
C PRO A 96 5.07 6.35 34.17
N LEU A 97 5.89 5.83 35.08
CA LEU A 97 6.64 6.62 36.06
C LEU A 97 8.14 6.43 35.88
N PHE A 98 8.59 5.18 35.81
CA PHE A 98 10.02 4.86 35.81
C PHE A 98 10.33 3.64 34.95
N GLU A 99 11.48 3.68 34.29
CA GLU A 99 12.15 2.51 33.74
C GLU A 99 13.23 2.05 34.71
N VAL A 100 13.12 0.82 35.19
CA VAL A 100 14.05 0.28 36.20
C VAL A 100 14.79 -0.94 35.66
N PHE A 101 16.06 -0.75 35.32
CA PHE A 101 16.97 -1.85 35.04
C PHE A 101 17.50 -2.44 36.35
N TYR A 102 17.18 -3.71 36.60
CA TYR A 102 17.63 -4.45 37.78
C TYR A 102 18.30 -5.75 37.37
N ASN A 103 19.60 -5.90 37.66
CA ASN A 103 20.36 -7.11 37.36
C ASN A 103 20.48 -8.08 38.55
N GLY A 104 19.59 -7.96 39.54
CA GLY A 104 19.61 -8.76 40.77
C GLY A 104 20.40 -8.14 41.92
N THR A 105 21.29 -7.17 41.65
CA THR A 105 22.10 -6.51 42.70
C THR A 105 22.15 -5.00 42.54
N VAL A 106 22.36 -4.53 41.32
CA VAL A 106 22.46 -3.11 40.98
C VAL A 106 21.17 -2.68 40.29
N VAL A 107 20.70 -1.51 40.69
CA VAL A 107 19.50 -0.87 40.13
C VAL A 107 19.91 0.40 39.41
N SER A 108 19.31 0.64 38.26
CA SER A 108 19.33 1.94 37.58
C SER A 108 17.88 2.34 37.33
N VAL A 109 17.50 3.51 37.83
CA VAL A 109 16.17 4.06 37.64
C VAL A 109 16.28 5.27 36.74
N MET A 110 15.45 5.30 35.72
CA MET A 110 15.36 6.36 34.73
C MET A 110 13.94 6.91 34.77
N ASP A 111 13.83 8.22 34.63
CA ASP A 111 12.54 8.89 34.56
C ASP A 111 11.77 8.46 33.31
N GLU A 112 10.49 8.16 33.47
CA GLU A 112 9.51 7.83 32.41
C GLU A 112 8.22 8.65 32.59
N ALA A 113 8.29 9.73 33.37
CA ALA A 113 7.16 10.57 33.72
C ALA A 113 6.73 11.50 32.58
N HIS A 114 6.20 10.95 31.47
CA HIS A 114 5.71 11.79 30.37
C HIS A 114 4.55 12.69 30.83
N PRO A 115 4.52 13.96 30.39
CA PRO A 115 3.42 14.87 30.71
C PRO A 115 2.12 14.39 30.03
N TYR A 116 0.98 14.54 30.70
CA TYR A 116 -0.32 14.07 30.18
C TYR A 116 -0.74 14.63 28.81
N CYS A 117 -0.08 15.69 28.34
CA CYS A 117 -0.33 16.31 27.04
C CYS A 117 0.52 15.72 25.90
N SER A 118 1.36 14.71 26.16
CA SER A 118 2.06 14.00 25.09
C SER A 118 1.06 13.14 24.31
N ASN A 119 1.08 13.28 22.98
CA ASN A 119 0.26 12.44 22.11
C ASN A 119 0.75 10.99 22.24
N THR A 120 -0.06 10.12 22.82
CA THR A 120 0.25 8.71 23.07
C THR A 120 0.53 7.94 21.77
N CYS A 121 -0.03 8.35 20.63
CA CYS A 121 0.27 7.76 19.31
C CYS A 121 1.65 8.18 18.78
N THR A 122 2.06 9.42 18.99
CA THR A 122 3.38 9.92 18.57
C THR A 122 4.49 9.38 19.47
N SER A 123 4.26 9.40 20.79
CA SER A 123 5.18 8.82 21.77
C SER A 123 5.44 7.35 21.45
N ARG A 124 4.39 6.58 21.13
CA ARG A 124 4.47 5.18 20.68
C ARG A 124 5.35 4.93 19.45
N TYR A 125 5.12 5.65 18.35
CA TYR A 125 5.95 5.49 17.14
C TYR A 125 7.41 5.77 17.45
N LEU A 126 7.67 6.79 18.27
CA LEU A 126 9.01 7.18 18.62
C LEU A 126 9.65 6.16 19.59
N HIS A 127 8.95 5.61 20.60
CA HIS A 127 9.47 4.55 21.49
C HIS A 127 9.98 3.34 20.68
N HIS A 128 9.18 2.88 19.70
CA HIS A 128 9.54 1.70 18.92
C HIS A 128 10.55 1.96 17.79
N ASN A 129 10.51 3.13 17.16
CA ASN A 129 11.29 3.36 15.93
C ASN A 129 12.43 4.36 16.08
N ALA A 130 12.35 5.29 17.03
CA ALA A 130 13.40 6.26 17.29
C ALA A 130 14.16 5.91 18.58
N GLY A 131 13.48 5.78 19.72
CA GLY A 131 14.05 5.78 21.06
C GLY A 131 14.49 7.19 21.49
N THR A 132 15.13 7.32 22.66
CA THR A 132 15.66 8.61 23.14
C THR A 132 16.66 9.22 22.16
N VAL A 133 16.52 10.53 21.92
CA VAL A 133 17.41 11.31 21.06
C VAL A 133 18.19 12.36 21.86
N ILE A 134 19.46 12.54 21.53
CA ILE A 134 20.22 13.70 22.03
C ILE A 134 19.90 14.85 21.07
N ARG A 135 19.20 15.89 21.56
CA ARG A 135 18.98 17.12 20.79
C ARG A 135 20.34 17.83 20.60
N GLY A 136 20.43 18.79 19.68
CA GLY A 136 21.54 19.75 19.62
C GLY A 136 22.98 19.24 19.34
N ASN A 137 23.93 20.17 19.55
CA ASN A 137 25.36 20.00 19.23
C ASN A 137 26.25 19.84 20.49
N GLY A 138 25.67 19.82 21.69
CA GLY A 138 26.36 19.64 22.97
C GLY A 138 26.59 18.17 23.33
N ALA A 139 26.81 17.85 24.61
CA ALA A 139 27.06 16.51 25.13
C ALA A 139 28.16 15.74 24.37
N ILE A 140 29.23 16.44 23.96
CA ILE A 140 30.34 15.85 23.22
C ILE A 140 31.27 15.15 24.21
N ILE A 141 31.48 13.84 24.01
CA ILE A 141 32.44 13.06 24.80
C ILE A 141 33.88 13.50 24.51
N THR A 142 34.62 13.86 25.55
CA THR A 142 36.05 14.19 25.46
C THR A 142 36.84 13.56 26.61
N ARG A 143 38.16 13.43 26.45
CA ARG A 143 39.02 12.92 27.52
C ARG A 143 39.19 13.99 28.61
N VAL A 144 39.30 13.56 29.86
CA VAL A 144 39.65 14.48 30.97
C VAL A 144 41.11 14.93 30.84
N ALA A 145 42.02 13.99 30.58
CA ALA A 145 43.43 14.24 30.26
C ALA A 145 43.89 13.41 29.06
N THR A 146 44.99 13.82 28.41
CA THR A 146 45.56 13.16 27.22
C THR A 146 46.89 12.45 27.50
N GLY A 147 47.19 12.13 28.77
CA GLY A 147 48.43 11.45 29.13
C GLY A 147 48.42 9.97 28.75
N THR A 148 49.58 9.33 28.89
CA THR A 148 49.81 7.92 28.51
C THR A 148 49.65 6.96 29.70
N GLY A 149 48.65 7.19 30.56
CA GLY A 149 48.25 6.27 31.63
C GLY A 149 48.95 6.47 32.98
N GLY A 150 49.66 7.58 33.16
CA GLY A 150 50.31 7.92 34.45
C GLY A 150 49.35 8.52 35.47
N SER A 151 48.20 9.05 35.01
CA SER A 151 47.14 9.62 35.83
C SER A 151 45.84 8.81 35.70
N ALA A 152 45.03 8.81 36.75
CA ALA A 152 43.65 8.33 36.68
C ALA A 152 42.83 9.10 35.63
N ASP A 153 43.11 10.38 35.41
CA ASP A 153 42.40 11.23 34.45
C ASP A 153 42.65 10.82 32.99
N ASP A 154 43.75 10.11 32.69
CA ASP A 154 44.02 9.53 31.36
C ASP A 154 43.01 8.42 31.00
N ARG A 155 42.25 7.93 32.00
CA ARG A 155 41.20 6.92 31.86
C ARG A 155 39.80 7.50 32.04
N ARG A 156 39.62 8.82 32.14
CA ARG A 156 38.30 9.43 32.41
C ARG A 156 37.75 10.18 31.20
N ILE A 157 36.43 10.18 31.09
CA ILE A 157 35.68 10.89 30.04
C ILE A 157 34.84 11.99 30.69
N LYS A 158 34.73 13.14 30.03
CA LYS A 158 33.85 14.26 30.37
C LYS A 158 32.91 14.59 29.21
N LEU A 159 31.79 15.26 29.50
CA LEU A 159 30.95 15.91 28.49
C LEU A 159 31.33 17.38 28.35
N VAL A 160 31.39 17.87 27.11
CA VAL A 160 31.58 19.28 26.76
C VAL A 160 30.36 19.77 25.98
N GLY A 161 29.85 20.94 26.36
CA GLY A 161 28.56 21.47 25.94
C GLY A 161 27.41 20.80 26.69
N ALA A 162 26.50 21.61 27.25
CA ALA A 162 25.24 21.11 27.75
C ALA A 162 24.30 20.78 26.59
N ASP A 163 23.40 19.81 26.80
CA ASP A 163 22.37 19.45 25.82
C ASP A 163 21.13 18.87 26.49
N TYR A 164 20.25 18.25 25.72
CA TYR A 164 19.05 17.57 26.22
C TYR A 164 18.89 16.18 25.61
N LEU A 165 18.47 15.22 26.44
CA LEU A 165 17.80 14.02 25.98
C LEU A 165 16.33 14.33 25.81
N ASP A 166 15.77 13.93 24.68
CA ASP A 166 14.35 13.97 24.41
C ASP A 166 13.85 12.57 24.16
N ASP A 167 12.94 12.18 25.03
CA ASP A 167 12.28 10.90 25.01
C ASP A 167 10.78 11.15 24.94
N HIS A 168 10.27 11.28 23.72
CA HIS A 168 8.83 11.34 23.48
C HIS A 168 8.11 12.49 24.20
N GLY A 169 8.78 13.64 24.31
CA GLY A 169 8.29 14.81 25.02
C GLY A 169 8.72 14.90 26.49
N LEU A 170 9.37 13.86 27.04
CA LEU A 170 10.13 13.95 28.28
C LEU A 170 11.53 14.49 27.97
N ILE A 171 11.82 15.69 28.45
CA ILE A 171 13.11 16.34 28.23
C ILE A 171 13.97 16.23 29.49
N SER A 172 15.05 15.47 29.41
CA SER A 172 16.07 15.37 30.45
C SER A 172 17.28 16.24 30.11
N SER A 173 17.71 17.11 31.02
CA SER A 173 18.93 17.91 30.80
C SER A 173 20.18 17.01 30.82
N LEU A 174 21.06 17.21 29.84
CA LEU A 174 22.42 16.67 29.81
C LEU A 174 23.42 17.79 30.14
N PRO A 175 23.75 18.03 31.42
CA PRO A 175 24.71 19.07 31.77
C PRO A 175 26.13 18.70 31.34
N GLU A 176 27.02 19.69 31.34
CA GLU A 176 28.46 19.40 31.31
C GLU A 176 28.86 18.66 32.60
N ILE A 177 29.58 17.54 32.45
CA ILE A 177 29.98 16.69 33.58
C ILE A 177 31.45 16.30 33.42
N ASN A 178 32.24 16.47 34.48
CA ASN A 178 33.66 16.14 34.50
C ASN A 178 34.12 15.63 35.90
N PRO A 179 34.51 14.35 36.05
CA PRO A 179 34.35 13.24 35.10
C PRO A 179 32.92 12.65 35.15
N ILE A 180 32.53 11.96 34.09
CA ILE A 180 31.29 11.17 34.05
C ILE A 180 31.46 9.92 34.92
N ILE A 181 30.44 9.56 35.72
CA ILE A 181 30.39 8.29 36.45
C ILE A 181 29.64 7.26 35.61
N TRP A 182 30.32 6.18 35.21
CA TRP A 182 29.79 5.16 34.32
C TRP A 182 29.38 3.90 35.08
N LYS A 183 28.24 3.33 34.71
CA LYS A 183 27.92 1.93 34.99
C LYS A 183 28.55 1.07 33.89
N ASN A 184 29.61 0.35 34.25
CA ASN A 184 30.29 -0.57 33.33
C ASN A 184 29.50 -1.87 33.24
N VAL A 185 29.03 -2.22 32.05
CA VAL A 185 28.12 -3.35 31.84
C VAL A 185 28.66 -4.34 30.79
N TYR A 186 28.36 -5.61 30.99
CA TYR A 186 28.70 -6.70 30.09
C TYR A 186 27.59 -7.75 30.06
N THR A 187 27.56 -8.60 29.03
CA THR A 187 26.67 -9.77 28.98
C THR A 187 27.36 -10.96 29.63
N ASN A 188 26.70 -11.66 30.57
CA ASN A 188 27.22 -12.91 31.13
C ASN A 188 27.13 -14.07 30.11
N ALA A 189 27.52 -15.28 30.52
CA ALA A 189 27.54 -16.46 29.64
C ALA A 189 26.15 -16.91 29.13
N VAL A 190 25.07 -16.49 29.81
CA VAL A 190 23.68 -16.76 29.38
C VAL A 190 23.05 -15.59 28.61
N GLY A 191 23.83 -14.53 28.33
CA GLY A 191 23.38 -13.37 27.56
C GLY A 191 22.74 -12.25 28.38
N GLU A 192 22.71 -12.33 29.71
CA GLU A 192 22.10 -11.30 30.56
C GLU A 192 23.06 -10.14 30.83
N TRP A 193 22.53 -8.92 30.85
CA TRP A 193 23.29 -7.71 31.16
C TRP A 193 23.59 -7.59 32.66
N ILE A 194 24.87 -7.43 33.01
CA ILE A 194 25.37 -7.30 34.38
C ILE A 194 26.18 -6.01 34.51
N VAL A 195 25.91 -5.23 35.57
CA VAL A 195 26.79 -4.14 36.01
C VAL A 195 28.00 -4.74 36.72
N PHE A 196 29.16 -4.65 36.08
CA PHE A 196 30.44 -5.05 36.65
C PHE A 196 30.91 -4.09 37.75
N SER A 197 30.82 -2.79 37.48
CA SER A 197 31.27 -1.75 38.40
C SER A 197 30.63 -0.40 38.07
N THR A 198 30.67 0.53 39.01
CA THR A 198 30.37 1.95 38.78
C THR A 198 31.63 2.76 39.04
N SER A 199 32.15 3.45 38.01
CA SER A 199 33.43 4.16 38.10
C SER A 199 33.51 5.36 37.16
N SER A 200 34.32 6.36 37.52
CA SER A 200 34.68 7.45 36.60
C SER A 200 35.70 7.03 35.55
N GLU A 201 36.50 6.01 35.84
CA GLU A 201 37.56 5.48 34.96
C GLU A 201 37.04 4.41 34.01
N ASN A 202 37.57 4.37 32.80
CA ASN A 202 37.47 3.27 31.84
C ASN A 202 38.11 2.01 32.45
N PRO A 203 37.36 0.90 32.59
CA PRO A 203 37.92 -0.32 33.16
C PRO A 203 38.96 -0.92 32.20
N MET A 204 40.04 -1.46 32.77
CA MET A 204 41.05 -2.20 32.01
C MET A 204 40.63 -3.66 31.77
N TYR A 205 39.36 -3.88 31.47
CA TYR A 205 38.75 -5.20 31.31
C TYR A 205 37.90 -5.25 30.04
N TRP A 206 37.71 -6.45 29.49
CA TRP A 206 36.77 -6.75 28.40
C TRP A 206 35.91 -7.96 28.76
N ASN A 207 34.80 -8.16 28.05
CA ASN A 207 33.90 -9.27 28.26
C ASN A 207 34.35 -10.52 27.47
N ASN A 208 35.14 -11.39 28.10
CA ASN A 208 35.53 -12.65 27.48
C ASN A 208 34.46 -13.72 27.71
N ALA A 209 33.52 -13.83 26.77
CA ALA A 209 32.46 -14.83 26.79
C ALA A 209 31.68 -14.90 28.12
N GLY A 210 31.35 -13.75 28.70
CA GLY A 210 30.59 -13.67 29.94
C GLY A 210 31.41 -13.41 31.20
N THR A 211 32.72 -13.20 31.09
CA THR A 211 33.59 -12.92 32.24
C THR A 211 34.46 -11.69 31.99
N PRO A 212 34.39 -10.65 32.86
CA PRO A 212 35.30 -9.52 32.82
C PRO A 212 36.76 -9.98 32.96
N THR A 213 37.55 -9.81 31.91
CA THR A 213 38.94 -10.26 31.81
C THR A 213 39.87 -9.07 31.63
N LEU A 214 40.97 -9.05 32.38
CA LEU A 214 41.94 -7.96 32.33
C LEU A 214 42.58 -7.87 30.93
N ILE A 215 42.66 -6.66 30.38
CA ILE A 215 43.33 -6.40 29.10
C ILE A 215 44.83 -6.73 29.26
N ALA A 216 45.49 -7.28 28.23
CA ALA A 216 46.93 -7.50 28.23
C ALA A 216 47.69 -6.23 27.80
N ASN A 217 48.95 -6.08 28.21
CA ASN A 217 49.75 -4.90 27.83
C ASN A 217 49.92 -4.84 26.30
N GLY A 218 49.76 -3.64 25.73
CA GLY A 218 49.79 -3.37 24.29
C GLY A 218 48.54 -3.79 23.52
N LYS A 219 47.44 -4.16 24.20
CA LYS A 219 46.17 -4.52 23.56
C LYS A 219 45.13 -3.41 23.67
N PHE A 220 44.22 -3.41 22.70
CA PHE A 220 43.15 -2.42 22.55
C PHE A 220 41.78 -3.06 22.77
N VAL A 221 40.86 -2.33 23.39
CA VAL A 221 39.46 -2.75 23.56
C VAL A 221 38.55 -1.56 23.32
N ASN A 222 37.48 -1.78 22.57
CA ASN A 222 36.43 -0.79 22.36
C ASN A 222 35.31 -0.92 23.39
N PHE A 223 34.78 0.22 23.80
CA PHE A 223 33.58 0.32 24.61
C PHE A 223 32.58 1.20 23.89
N ARG A 224 31.30 0.83 23.95
CA ARG A 224 30.20 1.64 23.45
C ARG A 224 29.62 2.45 24.61
N LEU A 225 29.41 3.74 24.39
CA LEU A 225 29.04 4.70 25.42
C LEU A 225 27.60 5.16 25.21
N PHE A 226 26.80 5.08 26.26
CA PHE A 226 25.40 5.45 26.25
C PHE A 226 25.04 6.38 27.41
N VAL A 227 23.97 7.12 27.23
CA VAL A 227 23.30 7.89 28.28
C VAL A 227 21.82 7.57 28.27
N GLY A 228 21.25 7.41 29.46
CA GLY A 228 19.82 7.29 29.69
C GLY A 228 19.26 8.54 30.36
N LYS A 229 17.94 8.54 30.55
CA LYS A 229 17.19 9.64 31.20
C LYS A 229 17.68 9.89 32.62
N ALA A 230 17.35 11.05 33.16
CA ALA A 230 17.77 11.43 34.51
C ALA A 230 17.19 10.46 35.56
N ASP A 231 17.98 10.15 36.59
CA ASP A 231 17.44 9.51 37.80
C ASP A 231 16.56 10.54 38.53
N PRO A 232 15.26 10.29 38.73
CA PRO A 232 14.34 11.26 39.33
C PRO A 232 14.76 11.76 40.71
N ASN A 233 15.46 10.95 41.50
CA ASN A 233 15.92 11.36 42.83
C ASN A 233 17.08 12.34 42.77
N THR A 234 17.93 12.27 41.74
CA THR A 234 19.16 13.06 41.66
C THR A 234 19.11 14.16 40.59
N GLY A 235 18.25 14.02 39.58
CA GLY A 235 18.24 14.85 38.38
C GLY A 235 19.44 14.62 37.45
N ILE A 236 20.27 13.61 37.71
CA ILE A 236 21.49 13.32 36.95
C ILE A 236 21.21 12.18 35.94
N PRO A 237 21.54 12.35 34.64
CA PRO A 237 21.48 11.29 33.65
C PRO A 237 22.27 10.04 34.05
N VAL A 238 21.77 8.87 33.69
CA VAL A 238 22.45 7.59 33.97
C VAL A 238 23.35 7.22 32.80
N TYR A 239 24.64 7.03 33.04
CA TYR A 239 25.61 6.72 31.99
C TYR A 239 26.01 5.25 31.99
N PHE A 240 25.99 4.62 30.81
CA PHE A 240 26.36 3.22 30.62
C PHE A 240 27.56 3.09 29.70
N ARG A 241 28.50 2.23 30.09
CA ARG A 241 29.65 1.83 29.27
C ARG A 241 29.57 0.34 29.00
N ILE A 242 29.29 -0.02 27.75
CA ILE A 242 29.23 -1.42 27.32
C ILE A 242 30.64 -1.93 27.06
N MET A 243 31.04 -2.98 27.74
CA MET A 243 32.35 -3.60 27.57
C MET A 243 32.43 -4.37 26.25
N GLY A 244 33.51 -4.13 25.48
CA GLY A 244 33.82 -4.92 24.28
C GLY A 244 33.96 -6.40 24.59
N ASN A 245 33.60 -7.26 23.63
CA ASN A 245 33.71 -8.71 23.74
C ASN A 245 34.94 -9.27 23.01
N LYS A 246 35.92 -8.41 22.70
CA LYS A 246 37.18 -8.79 22.06
C LYS A 246 38.29 -7.82 22.47
N SER A 247 39.52 -8.33 22.54
CA SER A 247 40.74 -7.52 22.58
C SER A 247 41.49 -7.60 21.27
N HIS A 248 42.12 -6.51 20.85
CA HIS A 248 42.79 -6.37 19.56
C HIS A 248 44.28 -6.13 19.73
N ASP A 249 45.07 -6.57 18.74
CA ASP A 249 46.53 -6.48 18.76
C ASP A 249 47.03 -5.09 18.37
N ASN A 250 46.21 -4.31 17.66
CA ASN A 250 46.55 -2.98 17.18
C ASN A 250 45.28 -2.12 17.02
N ILE A 251 45.49 -0.81 16.85
CA ILE A 251 44.41 0.17 16.70
C ILE A 251 43.55 -0.06 15.44
N LEU A 252 44.14 -0.53 14.34
CA LEU A 252 43.40 -0.76 13.09
C LEU A 252 42.32 -1.84 13.27
N GLN A 253 42.64 -2.93 13.97
CA GLN A 253 41.66 -3.98 14.28
C GLN A 253 40.53 -3.47 15.18
N ALA A 254 40.85 -2.63 16.17
CA ALA A 254 39.85 -1.98 17.00
C ALA A 254 38.97 -1.01 16.18
N ASP A 255 39.56 -0.26 15.25
CA ASP A 255 38.81 0.65 14.37
C ASP A 255 37.88 -0.08 13.40
N ASN A 256 38.31 -1.22 12.89
CA ASN A 256 37.47 -2.08 12.06
C ASN A 256 36.27 -2.59 12.87
N GLU A 257 36.45 -3.00 14.13
CA GLU A 257 35.31 -3.42 14.97
C GLU A 257 34.26 -2.33 15.18
N ILE A 258 34.67 -1.06 15.29
CA ILE A 258 33.73 0.08 15.35
C ILE A 258 33.05 0.30 13.99
N SER A 259 33.84 0.32 12.91
CA SER A 259 33.34 0.59 11.55
C SER A 259 32.38 -0.49 11.05
N ASP A 260 32.64 -1.73 11.44
CA ASP A 260 31.81 -2.90 11.15
C ASP A 260 30.63 -3.06 12.14
N ASN A 261 30.47 -2.12 13.09
CA ASN A 261 29.44 -2.12 14.14
C ASN A 261 29.43 -3.41 15.00
N LEU A 262 30.60 -4.02 15.22
CA LEU A 262 30.76 -5.30 15.94
C LEU A 262 30.95 -5.14 17.45
N VAL A 263 31.16 -3.92 17.96
CA VAL A 263 31.19 -3.66 19.41
C VAL A 263 29.83 -4.02 20.01
N PRO A 264 29.73 -4.75 21.14
CA PRO A 264 28.45 -5.15 21.71
C PRO A 264 27.44 -4.00 21.85
N VAL A 265 26.19 -4.29 21.50
CA VAL A 265 25.02 -3.39 21.60
C VAL A 265 24.11 -3.93 22.69
N PRO A 266 23.50 -3.07 23.54
CA PRO A 266 22.44 -3.49 24.46
C PRO A 266 21.38 -4.35 23.75
N THR A 267 20.89 -5.40 24.40
CA THR A 267 19.75 -6.20 23.92
C THR A 267 18.60 -6.07 24.90
N ASN A 268 17.39 -6.50 24.50
CA ASN A 268 16.18 -6.65 25.31
C ASN A 268 16.23 -5.90 26.64
N GLU A 269 16.77 -6.55 27.69
CA GLU A 269 16.80 -6.03 29.06
C GLU A 269 17.35 -4.62 29.21
N LEU A 270 18.45 -4.28 28.53
CA LEU A 270 19.07 -2.96 28.65
C LEU A 270 18.64 -2.02 27.52
N ARG A 271 18.29 -2.58 26.35
CA ARG A 271 17.72 -1.82 25.23
C ARG A 271 16.47 -1.06 25.65
N ASP A 272 15.59 -1.71 26.40
CA ASP A 272 14.28 -1.15 26.74
C ASP A 272 14.34 -0.07 27.83
N THR A 273 15.55 0.36 28.23
CA THR A 273 15.76 1.62 28.97
C THR A 273 16.01 2.82 28.06
N GLU A 274 15.88 2.60 26.75
CA GLU A 274 15.85 3.63 25.71
C GLU A 274 17.08 4.52 25.70
N LEU A 275 18.25 3.90 25.82
CA LEU A 275 19.51 4.61 25.88
C LEU A 275 19.85 5.31 24.55
N ALA A 276 20.38 6.53 24.63
CA ALA A 276 20.96 7.24 23.49
C ALA A 276 22.48 6.99 23.42
N GLN A 277 23.01 6.67 22.23
CA GLN A 277 24.44 6.45 22.05
C GLN A 277 25.18 7.80 22.02
N LEU A 278 26.28 7.91 22.77
CA LEU A 278 27.20 9.05 22.72
C LEU A 278 28.36 8.80 21.73
N GLY A 279 28.83 7.56 21.67
CA GLY A 279 29.91 7.15 20.78
C GLY A 279 30.70 5.96 21.32
N PHE A 280 31.99 5.93 21.02
CA PHE A 280 32.91 4.86 21.38
C PHE A 280 34.15 5.38 22.11
N SER A 281 34.69 4.57 23.01
CA SER A 281 36.05 4.78 23.55
C SER A 281 36.92 3.56 23.29
N THR A 282 38.11 3.76 22.73
CA THR A 282 39.12 2.71 22.61
C THR A 282 40.17 2.90 23.70
N VAL A 283 40.39 1.87 24.48
CA VAL A 283 41.35 1.87 25.60
C VAL A 283 42.54 1.00 25.22
N GLU A 284 43.75 1.49 25.48
CA GLU A 284 44.98 0.70 25.40
C GLU A 284 45.49 0.44 26.81
N LYS A 285 45.87 -0.81 27.11
CA LYS A 285 46.61 -1.09 28.34
C LYS A 285 48.10 -0.96 28.11
N ASN A 286 48.78 -0.21 28.97
CA ASN A 286 50.24 -0.19 29.06
C ASN A 286 50.71 -0.52 30.48
N VAL A 287 52.03 -0.52 30.68
CA VAL A 287 52.66 -0.81 31.98
C VAL A 287 52.28 0.17 33.10
N SER A 288 51.83 1.38 32.76
CA SER A 288 51.44 2.43 33.72
C SER A 288 49.97 2.33 34.16
N GLY A 289 49.20 1.37 33.63
CA GLY A 289 47.81 1.14 34.01
C GLY A 289 46.77 1.47 32.93
N GLY A 290 47.21 1.81 31.72
CA GLY A 290 46.35 2.04 30.55
C GLY A 290 45.73 3.44 30.48
N TYR A 291 45.25 3.80 29.28
CA TYR A 291 44.71 5.12 28.96
C TYR A 291 43.68 5.03 27.83
N ILE A 292 42.84 6.06 27.69
CA ILE A 292 41.94 6.20 26.54
C ILE A 292 42.77 6.64 25.33
N TYR A 293 43.01 5.70 24.42
CA TYR A 293 43.74 5.95 23.19
C TYR A 293 42.98 6.95 22.31
N GLN A 294 41.68 6.71 22.12
CA GLN A 294 40.80 7.58 21.33
C GLN A 294 39.35 7.56 21.82
N LEU A 295 38.62 8.61 21.47
CA LEU A 295 37.17 8.73 21.55
C LEU A 295 36.63 9.01 20.15
N LYS A 296 35.60 8.28 19.73
CA LYS A 296 34.88 8.51 18.48
C LYS A 296 33.45 8.90 18.82
N VAL A 297 33.08 10.16 18.57
CA VAL A 297 31.70 10.64 18.73
C VAL A 297 30.83 9.97 17.68
N SER A 298 29.73 9.35 18.10
CA SER A 298 28.79 8.70 17.20
C SER A 298 27.42 8.73 17.87
N LYS A 299 26.78 9.90 17.79
CA LYS A 299 25.44 10.10 18.34
C LYS A 299 24.44 9.35 17.46
N SER A 300 23.70 8.42 18.06
CA SER A 300 22.62 7.71 17.39
C SER A 300 21.56 7.33 18.41
N THR A 301 20.35 7.16 17.91
CA THR A 301 19.27 6.58 18.69
C THR A 301 19.39 5.06 18.62
N PHE A 302 18.85 4.34 19.60
CA PHE A 302 19.02 2.89 19.66
C PHE A 302 18.40 2.15 18.45
N ASN A 303 17.22 2.58 17.99
CA ASN A 303 16.44 1.88 16.95
C ASN A 303 16.85 2.25 15.51
N ALA A 304 17.59 3.35 15.33
CA ALA A 304 18.11 3.76 14.04
C ALA A 304 19.58 3.36 13.88
N GLN A 305 19.84 2.07 13.63
CA GLN A 305 21.14 1.64 13.12
C GLN A 305 21.28 2.07 11.65
N PHE A 306 21.62 3.34 11.42
CA PHE A 306 22.02 3.78 10.09
C PHE A 306 23.42 3.24 9.79
N ALA A 307 23.49 2.27 8.87
CA ALA A 307 24.71 1.75 8.29
C ALA A 307 25.34 2.83 7.38
N GLY A 308 26.08 3.76 7.98
CA GLY A 308 26.79 4.81 7.26
C GLY A 308 27.98 5.30 8.08
N GLY A 309 29.11 4.59 7.96
CA GLY A 309 30.40 5.03 8.49
C GLY A 309 30.91 6.26 7.74
N GLY A 310 30.39 7.44 8.05
CA GLY A 310 30.93 8.73 7.64
C GLY A 310 31.94 9.22 8.67
N THR A 311 33.14 9.59 8.22
CA THR A 311 34.23 10.14 9.05
C THR A 311 34.06 11.63 9.38
N THR A 312 32.90 12.23 9.09
CA THR A 312 32.61 13.64 9.34
C THR A 312 31.80 13.82 10.61
N THR A 313 32.04 14.94 11.29
CA THR A 313 31.39 15.42 12.51
C THR A 313 29.90 15.77 12.31
N ASP A 314 29.16 15.01 11.51
CA ASP A 314 27.83 15.43 11.05
C ASP A 314 26.72 15.13 12.05
N HIS A 315 26.22 16.24 12.60
CA HIS A 315 25.01 16.39 13.40
C HIS A 315 23.72 16.37 12.55
N ASP A 316 23.79 16.02 11.25
CA ASP A 316 22.70 16.25 10.30
C ASP A 316 21.57 15.20 10.31
N LEU A 317 21.66 14.16 11.14
CA LEU A 317 20.70 13.05 11.10
C LEU A 317 19.36 13.30 11.80
N LEU A 318 19.17 14.43 12.50
CA LEU A 318 17.88 14.79 13.10
C LEU A 318 17.09 15.86 12.33
N ALA A 319 17.72 16.57 11.37
CA ALA A 319 17.00 17.55 10.55
C ALA A 319 16.18 16.90 9.41
N ASN A 320 16.44 15.61 9.10
CA ASN A 320 15.90 14.93 7.92
C ASN A 320 15.04 13.69 8.23
N ILE A 321 14.55 13.49 9.46
CA ILE A 321 13.43 12.56 9.69
C ILE A 321 12.18 13.22 9.10
N LYS A 322 12.03 13.11 7.77
CA LYS A 322 10.74 13.21 7.10
C LYS A 322 9.94 12.01 7.59
N LEU A 323 9.05 12.25 8.56
CA LEU A 323 7.94 11.34 8.82
C LEU A 323 7.16 11.23 7.51
N ALA A 324 7.37 10.13 6.79
CA ALA A 324 6.57 9.76 5.64
C ALA A 324 5.24 9.25 6.19
N GLY A 325 4.18 10.05 6.03
CA GLY A 325 2.83 9.68 6.43
C GLY A 325 2.19 10.76 7.30
N ASP A 326 1.26 11.47 6.69
CA ASP A 326 0.30 12.42 7.25
C ASP A 326 0.84 13.73 7.84
N GLY A 327 0.43 14.83 7.21
CA GLY A 327 0.84 16.20 7.47
C GLY A 327 0.50 16.71 8.87
N ILE A 328 1.30 16.33 9.86
CA ILE A 328 1.34 17.00 11.16
C ILE A 328 2.77 17.50 11.40
N VAL A 329 3.00 18.75 10.99
CA VAL A 329 4.17 19.53 11.40
C VAL A 329 3.97 19.91 12.87
N TYR A 330 4.56 19.14 13.80
CA TYR A 330 4.74 19.61 15.17
C TYR A 330 5.92 20.58 15.21
N GLY A 331 5.64 21.83 14.84
CA GLY A 331 6.42 22.95 15.34
C GLY A 331 6.10 23.11 16.83
N HIS A 332 7.10 22.92 17.68
CA HIS A 332 7.03 23.23 19.11
C HIS A 332 6.87 24.76 19.26
N ILE A 333 5.64 25.25 19.14
CA ILE A 333 5.30 26.64 19.45
C ILE A 333 5.25 26.73 20.97
N ASN A 334 6.32 27.28 21.57
CA ASN A 334 6.31 27.76 22.94
C ASN A 334 5.16 28.77 23.09
N TYR A 335 4.04 28.34 23.68
CA TYR A 335 3.00 29.24 24.14
C TYR A 335 3.49 29.94 25.42
N GLN A 336 4.35 30.95 25.25
CA GLN A 336 4.33 32.10 26.15
C GLN A 336 3.63 33.24 25.41
N SER A 337 2.57 33.73 26.03
CA SER A 337 1.60 34.69 25.53
C SER A 337 2.23 35.95 24.94
N GLN A 338 2.38 36.03 23.62
CA GLN A 338 2.22 37.28 22.87
C GLN A 338 1.58 36.98 21.51
N SER A 339 0.37 37.49 21.35
CA SER A 339 -0.42 37.48 20.13
C SER A 339 0.34 38.13 18.97
N ILE A 340 0.73 37.33 17.97
CA ILE A 340 1.18 37.84 16.66
C ILE A 340 0.01 37.69 15.69
N TYR A 341 -0.68 38.80 15.48
CA TYR A 341 -1.67 38.94 14.42
C TYR A 341 -0.91 39.24 13.11
N GLY A 342 -0.95 38.31 12.16
CA GLY A 342 -0.63 38.57 10.76
C GLY A 342 0.73 38.11 10.26
N ILE A 343 0.88 36.81 9.96
CA ILE A 343 1.81 36.33 8.94
C ILE A 343 1.06 35.31 8.07
N LYS A 344 0.55 35.77 6.93
CA LYS A 344 0.20 34.91 5.81
C LYS A 344 1.49 34.60 5.06
N THR A 345 1.69 33.31 4.75
CA THR A 345 2.70 32.73 3.85
C THR A 345 4.04 32.34 4.51
N PHE A 346 4.14 31.09 4.94
CA PHE A 346 5.42 30.41 5.19
C PHE A 346 5.93 29.86 3.85
N VAL A 347 7.03 30.41 3.35
CA VAL A 347 7.83 29.81 2.27
C VAL A 347 8.94 29.01 2.92
N ASN A 348 9.11 27.75 2.47
CA ASN A 348 10.14 26.82 2.90
C ASN A 348 11.53 27.48 2.82
N GLN A 349 12.18 27.70 3.97
CA GLN A 349 13.52 28.24 4.05
C GLN A 349 14.51 27.07 4.05
N THR A 350 15.08 26.78 2.88
CA THR A 350 16.23 25.86 2.76
C THR A 350 17.45 26.53 3.40
N ILE A 351 17.89 26.00 4.53
CA ILE A 351 19.12 26.42 5.22
C ILE A 351 20.30 25.86 4.41
N PHE A 352 21.07 26.72 3.74
CA PHE A 352 22.38 26.36 3.20
C PHE A 352 23.43 26.43 4.32
N PRO A 353 24.32 25.43 4.48
CA PRO A 353 25.38 25.52 5.47
C PRO A 353 26.46 26.52 5.02
N ASN A 354 26.73 27.48 5.91
CA ASN A 354 27.96 28.27 6.06
C ASN A 354 28.62 28.87 4.80
N GLY A 355 28.51 30.20 4.65
CA GLY A 355 29.63 30.98 4.07
C GLY A 355 29.36 32.17 3.15
N LEU A 356 28.14 32.67 2.98
CA LEU A 356 27.91 33.87 2.16
C LEU A 356 27.24 34.99 2.97
N SER A 357 27.98 36.08 3.16
CA SER A 357 27.53 37.29 3.83
C SER A 357 26.37 37.95 3.08
N ALA A 358 25.43 38.51 3.83
CA ALA A 358 24.21 39.17 3.37
C ALA A 358 24.50 40.49 2.62
N GLY A 359 25.03 40.38 1.42
CA GLY A 359 25.22 41.48 0.47
C GLY A 359 24.93 40.98 -0.93
N ASN A 360 23.64 40.96 -1.30
CA ASN A 360 23.04 40.86 -2.64
C ASN A 360 21.87 39.86 -2.65
N LEU A 361 20.77 40.25 -2.00
CA LEU A 361 19.48 39.54 -2.03
C LEU A 361 18.49 40.19 -3.02
N SER A 362 18.97 41.00 -3.96
CA SER A 362 18.19 41.51 -5.08
C SER A 362 18.11 40.55 -6.27
N ASP A 363 18.99 39.54 -6.31
CA ASP A 363 19.17 38.69 -7.51
C ASP A 363 18.58 37.28 -7.37
N LEU A 364 17.86 37.00 -6.27
CA LEU A 364 17.26 35.69 -5.99
C LEU A 364 15.74 35.63 -6.25
N GLY A 365 15.16 36.68 -6.85
CA GLY A 365 13.75 36.70 -7.27
C GLY A 365 13.42 35.85 -8.50
N SER A 366 14.40 35.20 -9.13
CA SER A 366 14.21 34.48 -10.40
C SER A 366 14.62 33.01 -10.43
N ASP A 367 15.27 32.48 -9.40
CA ASP A 367 15.97 31.17 -9.49
C ASP A 367 15.27 29.98 -8.79
N LEU A 368 14.06 30.18 -8.25
CA LEU A 368 13.18 29.09 -7.81
C LEU A 368 11.85 29.06 -8.58
N LEU A 369 11.89 29.48 -9.85
CA LEU A 369 11.02 28.87 -10.84
C LEU A 369 11.62 27.50 -11.11
N VAL A 370 10.84 26.43 -10.91
CA VAL A 370 11.04 25.19 -11.68
C VAL A 370 11.38 25.63 -13.10
N ARG A 371 12.56 25.26 -13.60
CA ARG A 371 13.00 25.59 -14.95
C ARG A 371 12.04 24.92 -15.94
N PHE A 372 10.87 25.50 -16.15
CA PHE A 372 10.36 25.65 -17.49
C PHE A 372 11.41 26.50 -18.17
N ASN A 373 12.20 25.87 -19.05
CA ASN A 373 13.25 26.54 -19.81
C ASN A 373 12.73 27.93 -20.20
N SER A 374 13.43 28.97 -19.74
CA SER A 374 13.37 30.24 -20.44
C SER A 374 13.67 29.95 -21.91
N PRO A 375 13.09 30.67 -22.87
CA PRO A 375 13.21 30.35 -24.30
C PRO A 375 14.62 30.19 -24.87
N SER A 376 15.64 30.52 -24.07
CA SER A 376 17.06 30.52 -24.39
C SER A 376 17.79 29.17 -24.26
N ASN A 377 17.17 28.10 -23.73
CA ASN A 377 17.84 26.79 -23.57
C ASN A 377 16.92 25.60 -23.90
N TYR A 378 16.10 25.70 -24.95
CA TYR A 378 15.65 24.49 -25.64
C TYR A 378 16.90 23.84 -26.21
N GLY A 379 17.05 22.51 -26.13
CA GLY A 379 18.16 21.77 -26.75
C GLY A 379 18.12 21.94 -28.27
N GLU A 380 18.45 23.13 -28.73
CA GLU A 380 18.19 23.63 -30.06
C GLU A 380 19.40 23.35 -30.93
N THR A 381 19.11 22.91 -32.15
CA THR A 381 20.12 22.56 -33.13
C THR A 381 20.15 23.66 -34.19
N LEU A 382 21.35 24.05 -34.61
CA LEU A 382 21.52 24.95 -35.74
C LEU A 382 20.96 24.27 -37.00
N ASP A 383 19.93 24.86 -37.59
CA ASP A 383 19.20 24.30 -38.73
C ASP A 383 19.79 24.78 -40.07
N GLN A 384 19.81 26.09 -40.31
CA GLN A 384 20.44 26.70 -41.48
C GLN A 384 21.36 27.84 -41.07
N GLU A 385 22.42 28.05 -41.85
CA GLU A 385 23.25 29.25 -41.73
C GLU A 385 23.79 29.77 -43.06
N PHE A 386 23.94 31.09 -43.12
CA PHE A 386 24.81 31.74 -44.07
C PHE A 386 25.63 32.81 -43.34
N ALA A 387 26.95 32.62 -43.26
CA ALA A 387 27.84 33.40 -42.39
C ALA A 387 28.97 34.15 -43.14
N SER A 388 28.98 34.12 -44.48
CA SER A 388 30.04 34.76 -45.28
C SER A 388 29.64 36.16 -45.73
N LYS A 389 30.34 37.21 -45.26
CA LYS A 389 30.07 38.62 -45.62
C LYS A 389 31.14 39.21 -46.53
N ASN A 390 30.74 40.08 -47.46
CA ASN A 390 31.66 40.95 -48.22
C ASN A 390 31.16 42.39 -48.40
N ALA A 391 29.93 42.70 -47.96
CA ALA A 391 29.36 44.04 -48.00
C ALA A 391 28.24 44.19 -46.94
N SER A 392 27.62 45.36 -46.93
CA SER A 392 26.39 45.64 -46.18
C SER A 392 25.41 46.39 -47.05
N THR A 393 24.14 46.34 -46.70
CA THR A 393 23.09 47.14 -47.35
C THR A 393 22.13 47.67 -46.30
N ALA A 394 21.54 48.83 -46.56
CA ALA A 394 20.79 49.60 -45.57
C ALA A 394 19.39 49.93 -46.08
N LEU A 395 18.37 49.31 -45.48
CA LEU A 395 16.95 49.56 -45.79
C LEU A 395 16.13 49.56 -44.49
N ALA A 396 14.97 50.22 -44.52
CA ALA A 396 14.04 50.20 -43.39
C ALA A 396 13.33 48.84 -43.23
N THR A 397 13.25 48.06 -44.32
CA THR A 397 12.65 46.72 -44.32
C THR A 397 13.41 45.83 -45.28
N MET A 398 13.76 44.64 -44.80
CA MET A 398 14.59 43.67 -45.52
C MET A 398 14.14 42.25 -45.20
N TRP A 399 14.43 41.30 -46.08
CA TRP A 399 14.13 39.90 -45.80
C TRP A 399 15.11 38.96 -46.48
N GLN A 400 15.31 37.80 -45.85
CA GLN A 400 16.08 36.67 -46.35
C GLN A 400 15.22 35.40 -46.22
N SER A 401 15.01 34.70 -47.32
CA SER A 401 14.41 33.37 -47.32
C SER A 401 15.43 32.28 -47.06
N PHE A 402 14.98 31.14 -46.54
CA PHE A 402 15.76 29.93 -46.33
C PHE A 402 14.91 28.67 -46.50
N THR A 403 15.55 27.54 -46.77
CA THR A 403 14.90 26.22 -46.85
C THR A 403 15.25 25.48 -45.58
N ALA A 404 14.25 25.12 -44.78
CA ALA A 404 14.49 24.41 -43.52
C ALA A 404 15.24 23.09 -43.79
N GLY A 405 16.30 22.83 -43.02
CA GLY A 405 17.07 21.59 -43.06
C GLY A 405 16.41 20.49 -42.24
N ASP A 406 15.84 20.85 -41.09
CA ASP A 406 15.19 19.94 -40.15
C ASP A 406 13.68 20.17 -40.04
N THR A 407 12.97 19.15 -39.53
CA THR A 407 11.54 19.24 -39.16
C THR A 407 11.42 19.37 -37.66
N GLY A 408 10.73 20.41 -37.18
CA GLY A 408 10.56 20.67 -35.75
C GLY A 408 10.07 22.08 -35.47
N TYR A 409 10.22 22.55 -34.23
CA TYR A 409 9.80 23.90 -33.84
C TYR A 409 10.95 24.89 -34.01
N LEU A 410 10.77 25.92 -34.86
CA LEU A 410 11.74 26.99 -35.06
C LEU A 410 11.86 27.81 -33.76
N SER A 411 12.96 27.63 -33.03
CA SER A 411 13.16 28.23 -31.71
C SER A 411 13.70 29.65 -31.76
N ALA A 412 14.49 29.96 -32.79
CA ALA A 412 15.12 31.25 -32.92
C ALA A 412 15.59 31.50 -34.36
N VAL A 413 15.83 32.78 -34.66
CA VAL A 413 16.58 33.20 -35.86
C VAL A 413 17.68 34.16 -35.43
N SER A 414 18.83 34.14 -36.10
CA SER A 414 19.89 35.14 -35.90
C SER A 414 20.05 35.99 -37.14
N ILE A 415 20.26 37.29 -36.93
CA ILE A 415 20.53 38.27 -37.99
C ILE A 415 21.82 39.03 -37.66
N HIS A 416 22.52 39.51 -38.67
CA HIS A 416 23.83 40.15 -38.51
C HIS A 416 23.82 41.60 -39.00
N ASN A 417 24.10 42.53 -38.09
CA ASN A 417 24.15 43.97 -38.35
C ASN A 417 25.59 44.44 -38.63
N SER A 418 25.74 45.45 -39.48
CA SER A 418 27.04 46.04 -39.90
C SER A 418 27.04 47.57 -39.94
N SER A 419 26.16 48.22 -39.18
CA SER A 419 25.96 49.69 -39.18
C SER A 419 27.10 50.51 -38.57
N GLY A 420 28.17 49.88 -38.06
CA GLY A 420 29.19 50.58 -37.29
C GLY A 420 28.74 50.92 -35.86
N GLY A 421 27.53 50.53 -35.46
CA GLY A 421 26.93 50.76 -34.13
C GLY A 421 25.82 49.76 -33.78
N THR A 422 25.27 49.87 -32.58
CA THR A 422 24.14 49.05 -32.13
C THR A 422 22.82 49.66 -32.60
N ILE A 423 21.92 48.85 -33.17
CA ILE A 423 20.57 49.28 -33.57
C ILE A 423 19.56 48.72 -32.57
N THR A 424 18.66 49.56 -32.06
CA THR A 424 17.62 49.17 -31.11
C THR A 424 16.22 49.31 -31.72
N GLY A 425 15.24 48.58 -31.17
CA GLY A 425 13.84 48.73 -31.58
C GLY A 425 13.48 48.08 -32.91
N ILE A 426 14.24 47.08 -33.37
CA ILE A 426 13.87 46.36 -34.59
C ILE A 426 12.78 45.32 -34.32
N THR A 427 12.02 45.01 -35.36
CA THR A 427 11.03 43.93 -35.39
C THR A 427 11.50 42.84 -36.34
N VAL A 428 11.46 41.59 -35.89
CA VAL A 428 11.76 40.40 -36.69
C VAL A 428 10.48 39.60 -36.88
N ARG A 429 10.17 39.26 -38.14
CA ARG A 429 9.03 38.40 -38.48
C ARG A 429 9.49 37.18 -39.24
N VAL A 430 8.76 36.09 -39.10
CA VAL A 430 8.95 34.88 -39.91
C VAL A 430 7.69 34.59 -40.71
N TYR A 431 7.86 34.26 -41.99
CA TYR A 431 6.77 33.88 -42.90
C TYR A 431 6.99 32.47 -43.44
N SER A 432 5.90 31.74 -43.70
CA SER A 432 5.93 30.52 -44.51
C SER A 432 6.07 30.88 -46.00
N GLY A 433 7.00 30.26 -46.72
CA GLY A 433 7.26 30.50 -48.14
C GLY A 433 8.41 31.47 -48.41
N GLU A 434 8.65 31.73 -49.70
CA GLU A 434 9.69 32.67 -50.17
C GLU A 434 9.14 34.11 -50.23
N GLY A 435 9.93 35.07 -49.74
CA GLY A 435 9.51 36.45 -49.56
C GLY A 435 8.44 36.64 -48.47
N ILE A 436 7.84 37.83 -48.46
CA ILE A 436 6.87 38.26 -47.44
C ILE A 436 5.40 38.07 -47.88
N GLY A 437 5.16 37.33 -48.97
CA GLY A 437 3.82 37.11 -49.53
C GLY A 437 3.04 35.96 -48.88
N GLY A 438 3.70 35.13 -48.07
CA GLY A 438 3.07 34.02 -47.37
C GLY A 438 2.50 34.39 -46.00
N THR A 439 2.08 33.38 -45.23
CA THR A 439 1.50 33.57 -43.90
C THR A 439 2.58 33.92 -42.88
N GLN A 440 2.39 34.99 -42.10
CA GLN A 440 3.24 35.30 -40.94
C GLN A 440 3.02 34.23 -39.86
N ILE A 441 4.09 33.60 -39.40
CA ILE A 441 4.08 32.49 -38.42
C ILE A 441 4.81 32.82 -37.10
N ALA A 442 5.54 33.93 -37.04
CA ALA A 442 6.09 34.47 -35.79
C ALA A 442 6.42 35.98 -35.92
N GLU A 443 6.41 36.70 -34.80
CA GLU A 443 6.82 38.11 -34.71
C GLU A 443 7.48 38.41 -33.35
N GLU A 444 8.62 39.09 -33.38
CA GLU A 444 9.33 39.57 -32.21
C GLU A 444 9.66 41.05 -32.37
N THR A 445 9.41 41.86 -31.34
CA THR A 445 9.56 43.32 -31.38
C THR A 445 10.55 43.82 -30.32
N GLY A 446 11.06 45.04 -30.49
CA GLY A 446 11.96 45.66 -29.49
C GLY A 446 13.37 45.05 -29.46
N ILE A 447 13.77 44.35 -30.52
CA ILE A 447 15.05 43.65 -30.58
C ILE A 447 16.19 44.66 -30.69
N THR A 448 17.32 44.35 -30.04
CA THR A 448 18.56 45.14 -30.11
C THR A 448 19.65 44.33 -30.78
N CYS A 449 20.18 44.83 -31.89
CA CYS A 449 21.24 44.20 -32.65
C CYS A 449 22.59 44.87 -32.42
N GLY A 450 23.57 44.09 -31.96
CA GLY A 450 24.96 44.52 -31.80
C GLY A 450 25.64 44.79 -33.14
N ASN A 451 26.67 45.63 -33.13
CA ASN A 451 27.49 45.88 -34.32
C ASN A 451 28.38 44.66 -34.62
N ASP A 452 28.38 44.21 -35.87
CA ASP A 452 29.27 43.18 -36.40
C ASP A 452 29.21 41.82 -35.68
N VAL A 453 28.04 41.46 -35.14
CA VAL A 453 27.78 40.21 -34.41
C VAL A 453 26.41 39.64 -34.81
N PHE A 454 26.30 38.31 -34.84
CA PHE A 454 25.00 37.63 -34.94
C PHE A 454 24.17 37.91 -33.68
N THR A 455 23.07 38.62 -33.87
CA THR A 455 22.07 38.83 -32.82
C THR A 455 21.04 37.73 -32.93
N LYS A 456 20.99 36.88 -31.92
CA LYS A 456 19.99 35.83 -31.79
C LYS A 456 18.67 36.40 -31.31
N VAL A 457 17.60 36.05 -31.99
CA VAL A 457 16.21 36.44 -31.70
C VAL A 457 15.42 35.18 -31.40
N PRO A 458 15.20 34.86 -30.11
CA PRO A 458 14.31 33.77 -29.70
C PRO A 458 12.87 34.06 -30.14
N LEU A 459 12.16 33.05 -30.64
CA LEU A 459 10.75 33.19 -31.03
C LEU A 459 9.85 32.67 -29.91
N SER A 460 8.84 33.43 -29.54
CA SER A 460 7.86 33.13 -28.50
C SER A 460 6.77 32.17 -28.98
N ASP A 461 6.34 32.29 -30.24
CA ASP A 461 5.29 31.45 -30.84
C ASP A 461 5.78 30.09 -31.34
N LEU A 462 7.11 29.86 -31.37
CA LEU A 462 7.78 28.62 -31.77
C LEU A 462 7.09 27.91 -32.96
N PRO A 463 7.08 28.47 -34.18
CA PRO A 463 6.32 27.89 -35.27
C PRO A 463 6.90 26.54 -35.71
N TYR A 464 6.02 25.59 -36.02
CA TYR A 464 6.42 24.28 -36.56
C TYR A 464 6.83 24.41 -38.03
N ILE A 465 8.07 24.03 -38.34
CA ILE A 465 8.65 24.05 -39.69
C ILE A 465 8.94 22.63 -40.17
N ILE A 466 8.92 22.45 -41.48
CA ILE A 466 9.09 21.15 -42.14
C ILE A 466 10.33 21.22 -43.03
N SER A 467 11.21 20.22 -42.89
CA SER A 467 12.42 20.07 -43.72
C SER A 467 12.07 20.11 -45.21
N GLY A 468 12.87 20.86 -45.97
CA GLY A 468 12.68 21.08 -47.41
C GLY A 468 11.67 22.16 -47.80
N GLN A 469 10.92 22.74 -46.85
CA GLN A 469 10.05 23.89 -47.13
C GLN A 469 10.77 25.23 -46.95
N LYS A 470 10.32 26.25 -47.70
CA LYS A 470 10.88 27.61 -47.61
C LYS A 470 10.19 28.44 -46.54
N TYR A 471 10.98 29.28 -45.87
CA TYR A 471 10.56 30.25 -44.87
C TYR A 471 11.31 31.55 -45.08
N THR A 472 10.82 32.65 -44.53
CA THR A 472 11.42 33.98 -44.73
C THR A 472 11.53 34.76 -43.44
N ILE A 473 12.74 35.23 -43.13
CA ILE A 473 13.03 36.13 -42.03
C ILE A 473 12.94 37.56 -42.56
N GLN A 474 12.07 38.38 -41.99
CA GLN A 474 11.96 39.80 -42.28
C GLN A 474 12.47 40.61 -41.09
N VAL A 475 13.25 41.66 -41.36
CA VAL A 475 13.71 42.63 -40.37
C VAL A 475 13.15 44.00 -40.74
N ILE A 476 12.54 44.67 -39.76
CA ILE A 476 11.95 46.00 -39.88
C ILE A 476 12.58 46.88 -38.82
N SER A 477 13.05 48.07 -39.20
CA SER A 477 13.60 49.06 -38.26
C SER A 477 12.73 50.30 -38.20
N THR A 478 12.42 50.77 -37.00
CA THR A 478 11.64 51.99 -36.77
C THR A 478 12.57 53.15 -36.38
N GLY A 479 12.67 54.17 -37.24
CA GLY A 479 13.44 55.39 -36.97
C GLY A 479 14.78 55.50 -37.73
N ASP A 480 15.54 54.40 -37.82
CA ASP A 480 16.83 54.30 -38.55
C ASP A 480 16.84 53.13 -39.56
N GLN A 481 17.81 53.10 -40.48
CA GLN A 481 18.00 51.96 -41.41
C GLN A 481 18.66 50.76 -40.70
N PHE A 482 18.23 49.54 -41.00
CA PHE A 482 18.95 48.33 -40.58
C PHE A 482 20.04 47.99 -41.61
N TYR A 483 21.29 47.84 -41.15
CA TYR A 483 22.42 47.54 -42.02
C TYR A 483 22.72 46.04 -42.01
N TRP A 484 21.95 45.26 -42.75
CA TRP A 484 22.15 43.82 -42.84
C TRP A 484 23.48 43.54 -43.53
N SER A 485 24.34 42.74 -42.90
CA SER A 485 25.53 42.20 -43.56
C SER A 485 25.12 41.24 -44.68
N ILE A 486 25.72 41.42 -45.84
CA ILE A 486 25.40 40.63 -47.02
C ILE A 486 26.64 40.05 -47.71
N ASN A 487 26.39 39.06 -48.55
CA ASN A 487 27.29 38.67 -49.62
C ASN A 487 26.71 39.10 -50.97
N THR A 488 27.47 39.86 -51.74
CA THR A 488 27.08 40.36 -53.07
C THR A 488 27.24 39.35 -54.20
N ALA A 489 27.87 38.19 -53.93
CA ALA A 489 28.07 37.15 -54.93
C ALA A 489 26.93 36.11 -54.97
N GLY A 490 25.98 36.14 -54.02
CA GLY A 490 24.86 35.20 -53.95
C GLY A 490 25.34 33.75 -53.74
N GLY A 491 25.49 33.33 -52.50
CA GLY A 491 26.14 32.07 -52.13
C GLY A 491 25.23 31.05 -51.45
N TYR A 492 24.04 31.44 -51.00
CA TYR A 492 23.12 30.58 -50.28
C TYR A 492 22.04 30.03 -51.21
N SER A 493 22.17 28.76 -51.59
CA SER A 493 21.24 28.09 -52.54
C SER A 493 19.87 27.79 -51.93
N GLY A 494 19.74 27.82 -50.60
CA GLY A 494 18.50 27.49 -49.89
C GLY A 494 17.47 28.61 -49.88
N GLY A 495 17.74 29.78 -50.45
CA GLY A 495 16.84 30.91 -50.33
C GLY A 495 17.18 32.07 -51.26
N THR A 496 16.58 33.22 -50.97
CA THR A 496 16.77 34.44 -51.76
C THR A 496 16.63 35.63 -50.84
N PHE A 497 17.40 36.67 -51.12
CA PHE A 497 17.31 37.95 -50.44
C PHE A 497 16.43 38.93 -51.20
N ILE A 498 15.99 40.00 -50.52
CA ILE A 498 15.20 41.07 -51.13
C ILE A 498 15.84 41.66 -52.41
N THR A 499 17.16 41.70 -52.48
CA THR A 499 17.91 42.07 -53.70
C THR A 499 18.44 40.81 -54.36
N ALA A 500 18.01 40.54 -55.60
CA ALA A 500 18.43 39.37 -56.35
C ALA A 500 19.97 39.31 -56.51
N GLY A 501 20.54 38.12 -56.31
CA GLY A 501 21.99 37.88 -56.39
C GLY A 501 22.77 38.27 -55.13
N GLN A 502 22.10 38.69 -54.06
CA GLN A 502 22.69 38.92 -52.75
C GLN A 502 22.11 37.93 -51.72
N ASP A 503 22.82 37.72 -50.61
CA ASP A 503 22.33 36.96 -49.46
C ASP A 503 22.67 37.67 -48.16
N GLY A 504 21.66 37.86 -47.30
CA GLY A 504 21.83 38.34 -45.94
C GLY A 504 22.40 37.26 -45.04
N LEU A 505 23.29 37.63 -44.11
CA LEU A 505 23.80 36.70 -43.11
C LEU A 505 22.70 36.36 -42.10
N PHE A 506 22.41 35.08 -41.92
CA PHE A 506 21.39 34.61 -41.00
C PHE A 506 21.72 33.25 -40.40
N ARG A 507 21.02 32.88 -39.33
CA ARG A 507 20.91 31.50 -38.83
C ARG A 507 19.47 31.18 -38.44
N SER A 508 19.06 29.92 -38.58
CA SER A 508 17.82 29.38 -37.99
C SER A 508 18.17 28.27 -36.98
N TYR A 509 17.31 28.08 -35.98
CA TYR A 509 17.48 27.06 -34.95
C TYR A 509 16.17 26.29 -34.77
N VAL A 510 16.24 24.96 -34.68
CA VAL A 510 15.09 24.06 -34.52
C VAL A 510 15.21 23.29 -33.20
N SER A 511 14.07 23.01 -32.55
CA SER A 511 13.97 22.19 -31.35
C SER A 511 12.93 21.07 -31.49
N ASP A 512 13.13 19.98 -30.75
CA ASP A 512 12.28 18.77 -30.78
C ASP A 512 10.86 18.97 -30.18
N GLY A 513 10.55 20.16 -29.66
CA GLY A 513 9.23 20.51 -29.12
C GLY A 513 8.99 20.16 -27.65
N PHE A 514 7.77 20.45 -27.19
CA PHE A 514 7.37 20.34 -25.79
C PHE A 514 6.94 18.92 -25.42
N ASN A 515 7.68 18.27 -24.51
CA ASN A 515 7.25 17.00 -23.91
C ASN A 515 6.24 17.18 -22.76
N PHE A 516 6.12 18.41 -22.23
CA PHE A 516 5.27 18.72 -21.08
C PHE A 516 4.71 20.13 -21.23
N VAL A 517 3.39 20.26 -21.09
CA VAL A 517 2.64 21.50 -21.24
C VAL A 517 1.74 21.69 -20.03
N PHE A 518 1.76 22.90 -19.46
CA PHE A 518 0.75 23.32 -18.51
C PHE A 518 -0.11 24.41 -19.14
N ASP A 519 -1.30 24.04 -19.61
CA ASP A 519 -2.31 24.98 -20.08
C ASP A 519 -2.93 25.68 -18.86
N LYS A 520 -2.30 26.80 -18.50
CA LYS A 520 -2.73 27.65 -17.40
C LYS A 520 -4.13 28.25 -17.62
N THR A 521 -4.58 28.39 -18.87
CA THR A 521 -5.89 28.97 -19.17
C THR A 521 -7.01 28.05 -18.70
N ASN A 522 -6.83 26.75 -18.91
CA ASN A 522 -7.83 25.73 -18.56
C ASN A 522 -7.44 24.89 -17.33
N ASN A 523 -6.30 25.18 -16.69
CA ASN A 523 -5.68 24.40 -15.61
C ASN A 523 -5.49 22.92 -15.97
N ARG A 524 -4.85 22.65 -17.11
CA ARG A 524 -4.63 21.30 -17.64
C ARG A 524 -3.15 21.00 -17.85
N VAL A 525 -2.77 19.74 -17.72
CA VAL A 525 -1.43 19.23 -17.98
C VAL A 525 -1.47 18.33 -19.22
N GLY A 526 -0.68 18.64 -20.23
CA GLY A 526 -0.49 17.84 -21.44
C GLY A 526 0.91 17.22 -21.48
N ILE A 527 1.01 15.92 -21.73
CA ILE A 527 2.27 15.23 -22.05
C ILE A 527 2.14 14.69 -23.48
N GLY A 528 2.98 15.18 -24.38
CA GLY A 528 2.87 14.88 -25.81
C GLY A 528 1.69 15.55 -26.54
N THR A 529 0.96 16.45 -25.89
CA THR A 529 -0.11 17.27 -26.49
C THR A 529 -0.02 18.73 -26.03
N LEU A 530 -0.17 19.66 -26.98
CA LEU A 530 -0.19 21.10 -26.71
C LEU A 530 -1.57 21.60 -26.27
N ILE A 531 -2.63 20.84 -26.55
CA ILE A 531 -4.02 21.21 -26.30
C ILE A 531 -4.67 20.07 -25.50
N PRO A 532 -4.33 19.94 -24.20
CA PRO A 532 -4.91 18.89 -23.38
C PRO A 532 -6.43 19.03 -23.31
N SER A 533 -7.15 17.95 -23.62
CA SER A 533 -8.61 17.88 -23.55
C SER A 533 -9.10 17.57 -22.13
N TYR A 534 -8.21 17.02 -21.28
CA TYR A 534 -8.47 16.61 -19.91
C TYR A 534 -7.52 17.31 -18.92
N THR A 535 -7.81 17.24 -17.61
CA THR A 535 -6.96 17.81 -16.55
C THR A 535 -5.54 17.26 -16.60
N LEU A 536 -5.40 15.97 -16.91
CA LEU A 536 -4.15 15.32 -17.29
C LEU A 536 -4.41 14.58 -18.61
N ASP A 537 -3.71 14.99 -19.67
CA ASP A 537 -3.84 14.41 -21.01
C ASP A 537 -2.47 13.90 -21.45
N ILE A 538 -2.37 12.59 -21.66
CA ILE A 538 -1.13 11.91 -22.07
C ILE A 538 -1.38 11.27 -23.42
N THR A 539 -0.70 11.78 -24.44
CA THR A 539 -0.68 11.14 -25.75
C THR A 539 0.31 9.98 -25.71
N GLY A 540 -0.16 8.78 -25.37
CA GLY A 540 0.66 7.56 -25.29
C GLY A 540 0.28 6.65 -24.12
N ASN A 541 1.20 5.77 -23.74
CA ASN A 541 1.03 4.86 -22.60
C ASN A 541 1.29 5.59 -21.28
N LEU A 542 0.47 5.31 -20.26
CA LEU A 542 0.69 5.72 -18.88
C LEU A 542 1.21 4.53 -18.06
N ASN A 543 2.37 4.66 -17.44
CA ASN A 543 2.86 3.72 -16.43
C ASN A 543 2.77 4.38 -15.05
N LEU A 544 2.07 3.75 -14.11
CA LEU A 544 1.88 4.25 -12.74
C LEU A 544 2.58 3.29 -11.78
N ASP A 545 3.38 3.85 -10.86
CA ASP A 545 3.95 3.14 -9.72
C ASP A 545 3.32 3.72 -8.45
N GLY A 546 2.72 2.88 -7.61
CA GLY A 546 1.94 3.27 -6.42
C GLY A 546 0.41 3.23 -6.57
N ASP A 547 -0.29 3.73 -5.55
CA ASP A 547 -1.76 3.67 -5.44
C ASP A 547 -2.47 4.85 -6.13
N ILE A 548 -3.57 4.57 -6.83
CA ILE A 548 -4.54 5.59 -7.25
C ILE A 548 -5.50 5.82 -6.07
N ASN A 549 -5.18 6.77 -5.20
CA ASN A 549 -5.87 7.01 -3.92
C ASN A 549 -7.23 7.74 -4.01
N GLU A 550 -7.91 7.73 -5.16
CA GLU A 550 -9.26 8.28 -5.25
C GLU A 550 -10.33 7.21 -4.99
N VAL A 551 -11.36 7.59 -4.23
CA VAL A 551 -12.51 6.76 -3.82
C VAL A 551 -13.31 6.21 -5.02
N SER A 552 -13.01 6.64 -6.25
CA SER A 552 -13.65 6.11 -7.46
C SER A 552 -12.71 6.24 -8.67
N ALA A 553 -11.82 5.27 -8.87
CA ALA A 553 -11.12 5.14 -10.14
C ALA A 553 -12.12 4.75 -11.25
N TYR A 554 -12.56 5.72 -12.05
CA TYR A 554 -13.39 5.48 -13.23
C TYR A 554 -12.50 5.22 -14.46
N ILE A 555 -12.23 3.95 -14.75
CA ILE A 555 -11.44 3.55 -15.92
C ILE A 555 -12.40 3.37 -17.11
N ARG A 556 -12.55 4.41 -17.94
CA ARG A 556 -13.27 4.32 -19.22
C ARG A 556 -12.29 3.92 -20.33
N SER A 557 -12.43 2.71 -20.86
CA SER A 557 -11.73 2.29 -22.07
C SER A 557 -12.71 2.31 -23.24
N ASP A 558 -12.42 3.10 -24.27
CA ASP A 558 -13.12 3.00 -25.56
C ASP A 558 -12.62 1.79 -26.37
N ASN A 559 -11.62 1.06 -25.85
CA ASN A 559 -11.11 -0.20 -26.39
C ASN A 559 -11.75 -1.40 -25.65
N THR A 560 -12.20 -2.41 -26.39
CA THR A 560 -13.00 -3.57 -25.93
C THR A 560 -12.31 -4.54 -24.96
N ASN A 561 -11.14 -4.20 -24.40
CA ASN A 561 -10.39 -5.04 -23.47
C ASN A 561 -9.89 -4.19 -22.28
N LEU A 562 -10.72 -4.02 -21.25
CA LEU A 562 -10.22 -3.77 -19.89
C LEU A 562 -9.64 -5.09 -19.34
N GLY A 563 -8.51 -5.50 -19.91
CA GLY A 563 -7.72 -6.58 -19.35
C GLY A 563 -7.01 -6.06 -18.10
N THR A 564 -7.71 -5.98 -16.96
CA THR A 564 -7.03 -5.91 -15.66
C THR A 564 -6.37 -7.26 -15.44
N ASN A 565 -5.23 -7.48 -16.08
CA ASN A 565 -4.35 -8.59 -15.76
C ASN A 565 -3.63 -8.21 -14.45
N TRP A 566 -4.39 -8.15 -13.36
CA TRP A 566 -3.84 -8.10 -12.02
C TRP A 566 -3.21 -9.47 -11.80
N ILE A 567 -1.95 -9.63 -12.17
CA ILE A 567 -1.15 -10.79 -11.76
C ILE A 567 -0.61 -10.44 -10.38
N ALA A 568 -1.45 -10.58 -9.35
CA ALA A 568 -0.98 -10.52 -7.98
C ALA A 568 -0.49 -11.91 -7.59
N THR A 569 0.72 -12.00 -7.02
CA THR A 569 1.30 -13.22 -6.45
C THR A 569 0.65 -13.64 -5.12
N THR A 570 -0.38 -12.93 -4.65
CA THR A 570 -1.15 -13.18 -3.41
C THR A 570 -2.66 -12.96 -3.60
N LYS A 571 -3.47 -13.40 -2.63
CA LYS A 571 -4.95 -13.39 -2.65
C LYS A 571 -5.52 -12.04 -3.13
N GLN A 572 -6.30 -12.06 -4.21
CA GLN A 572 -7.13 -10.93 -4.62
C GLN A 572 -8.51 -11.05 -3.98
N THR A 573 -8.94 -9.99 -3.30
CA THR A 573 -10.30 -9.89 -2.76
C THR A 573 -11.02 -8.80 -3.54
N MET A 574 -11.99 -9.17 -4.36
CA MET A 574 -12.97 -8.22 -4.90
C MET A 574 -14.11 -8.13 -3.89
N ALA A 575 -14.20 -7.04 -3.14
CA ALA A 575 -15.22 -6.84 -2.11
C ALA A 575 -16.20 -5.72 -2.50
N LEU A 576 -17.49 -6.02 -2.44
CA LEU A 576 -18.57 -5.03 -2.52
C LEU A 576 -18.85 -4.56 -1.09
N LEU A 577 -18.34 -3.40 -0.71
CA LEU A 577 -18.44 -2.88 0.65
C LEU A 577 -19.36 -1.65 0.65
N GLY A 578 -20.56 -1.80 1.22
CA GLY A 578 -21.55 -0.73 1.36
C GLY A 578 -22.89 -1.28 1.82
N ALA A 579 -23.69 -0.46 2.54
CA ALA A 579 -25.02 -0.86 3.01
C ALA A 579 -25.98 -1.24 1.86
N ASP A 580 -25.73 -0.67 0.67
CA ASP A 580 -26.51 -0.86 -0.56
C ASP A 580 -25.62 -1.26 -1.76
N ALA A 581 -24.50 -1.95 -1.53
CA ALA A 581 -23.61 -2.33 -2.63
C ALA A 581 -24.27 -3.38 -3.55
N GLU A 582 -24.47 -3.03 -4.83
CA GLU A 582 -25.05 -3.90 -5.85
C GLU A 582 -24.00 -4.29 -6.91
N LEU A 583 -23.91 -5.59 -7.24
CA LEU A 583 -23.18 -6.08 -8.41
C LEU A 583 -24.14 -6.31 -9.56
N SER A 584 -24.15 -5.41 -10.55
CA SER A 584 -24.96 -5.56 -11.76
C SER A 584 -24.08 -6.02 -12.93
N LEU A 585 -24.37 -7.20 -13.48
CA LEU A 585 -23.73 -7.71 -14.68
C LEU A 585 -24.71 -7.54 -15.86
N VAL A 586 -24.45 -6.57 -16.73
CA VAL A 586 -25.30 -6.28 -17.91
C VAL A 586 -24.56 -6.69 -19.17
N SER A 587 -25.15 -7.62 -19.93
CA SER A 587 -24.71 -7.96 -21.29
C SER A 587 -25.72 -7.38 -22.29
N ASP A 588 -25.27 -6.48 -23.15
CA ASP A 588 -26.07 -5.88 -24.23
C ASP A 588 -25.89 -6.63 -25.57
N GLY A 589 -24.92 -7.55 -25.65
CA GLY A 589 -24.65 -8.38 -26.82
C GLY A 589 -25.53 -9.63 -26.85
N GLY A 590 -26.40 -9.74 -27.86
CA GLY A 590 -27.35 -10.85 -28.08
C GLY A 590 -26.75 -12.23 -28.38
N GLY A 591 -25.79 -12.71 -27.57
CA GLY A 591 -25.24 -14.06 -27.62
C GLY A 591 -26.05 -15.09 -26.82
N THR A 592 -25.77 -16.38 -27.06
CA THR A 592 -26.44 -17.53 -26.42
C THR A 592 -26.21 -17.61 -24.90
N VAL A 593 -25.15 -16.97 -24.40
CA VAL A 593 -24.80 -16.84 -22.98
C VAL A 593 -24.95 -15.36 -22.61
N GLY A 594 -25.85 -15.05 -21.67
CA GLY A 594 -25.99 -13.69 -21.13
C GLY A 594 -24.89 -13.36 -20.11
N SER A 595 -25.18 -12.44 -19.19
CA SER A 595 -24.32 -12.17 -18.04
C SER A 595 -24.09 -13.44 -17.20
N ALA A 596 -22.84 -13.71 -16.81
CA ALA A 596 -22.45 -14.88 -16.03
C ALA A 596 -21.56 -14.49 -14.86
N ILE A 597 -21.75 -15.17 -13.72
CA ILE A 597 -20.74 -15.24 -12.64
C ILE A 597 -20.08 -16.61 -12.75
N ILE A 598 -18.76 -16.63 -12.86
CA ILE A 598 -17.96 -17.84 -13.07
C ILE A 598 -16.84 -17.86 -12.02
N PHE A 599 -16.70 -18.99 -11.33
CA PHE A 599 -15.59 -19.31 -10.45
C PHE A 599 -14.85 -20.51 -11.04
N ASP A 600 -13.63 -20.27 -11.51
CA ASP A 600 -12.76 -21.28 -12.10
C ASP A 600 -11.55 -21.55 -11.21
N GLU A 601 -11.37 -22.81 -10.82
CA GLU A 601 -10.10 -23.30 -10.32
C GLU A 601 -9.30 -23.87 -11.49
N VAL A 602 -8.21 -23.20 -11.85
CA VAL A 602 -7.32 -23.62 -12.94
C VAL A 602 -6.04 -24.20 -12.36
N ASN A 603 -5.64 -25.39 -12.81
CA ASN A 603 -4.33 -25.92 -12.50
C ASN A 603 -3.28 -25.10 -13.26
N SER A 604 -2.49 -24.33 -12.53
CA SER A 604 -1.49 -23.42 -13.09
C SER A 604 -0.44 -24.09 -13.97
N GLY A 605 -0.15 -25.39 -13.76
CA GLY A 605 0.84 -26.14 -14.54
C GLY A 605 0.34 -26.68 -15.88
N THR A 606 -0.98 -26.88 -16.03
CA THR A 606 -1.58 -27.48 -17.25
C THR A 606 -2.57 -26.56 -17.95
N GLN A 607 -2.94 -25.44 -17.31
CA GLN A 607 -4.05 -24.55 -17.70
C GLN A 607 -5.38 -25.30 -17.90
N ALA A 608 -5.53 -26.48 -17.30
CA ALA A 608 -6.78 -27.21 -17.29
C ALA A 608 -7.65 -26.75 -16.11
N TYR A 609 -8.95 -26.58 -16.36
CA TYR A 609 -9.95 -26.34 -15.32
C TYR A 609 -10.08 -27.59 -14.45
N VAL A 610 -9.79 -27.44 -13.16
CA VAL A 610 -9.96 -28.50 -12.15
C VAL A 610 -11.40 -28.53 -11.67
N ASP A 611 -11.93 -27.34 -11.38
CA ASP A 611 -13.33 -27.14 -11.00
C ASP A 611 -13.86 -25.86 -11.65
N HIS A 612 -15.04 -25.94 -12.27
CA HIS A 612 -15.75 -24.81 -12.87
C HIS A 612 -17.13 -24.73 -12.23
N TYR A 613 -17.40 -23.65 -11.50
CA TYR A 613 -18.71 -23.34 -10.91
C TYR A 613 -19.26 -22.07 -11.53
N SER A 614 -20.51 -22.11 -11.95
CA SER A 614 -21.07 -20.95 -12.64
C SER A 614 -22.58 -20.88 -12.56
N ILE A 615 -23.06 -19.64 -12.61
CA ILE A 615 -24.48 -19.30 -12.73
C ILE A 615 -24.60 -18.32 -13.89
N TRP A 616 -25.38 -18.69 -14.90
CA TRP A 616 -25.60 -17.84 -16.06
C TRP A 616 -27.05 -17.90 -16.54
N LYS A 617 -27.43 -16.84 -17.26
CA LYS A 617 -28.65 -16.82 -18.05
C LYS A 617 -28.37 -17.44 -19.42
N GLN A 618 -29.00 -18.55 -19.73
CA GLN A 618 -28.97 -19.13 -21.07
C GLN A 618 -30.13 -18.56 -21.87
N THR A 619 -29.85 -17.87 -22.97
CA THR A 619 -30.89 -17.29 -23.83
C THR A 619 -31.04 -18.13 -25.08
N SER A 620 -32.27 -18.54 -25.38
CA SER A 620 -32.63 -19.26 -26.61
C SER A 620 -33.80 -18.57 -27.31
N SER A 621 -34.06 -18.93 -28.56
CA SER A 621 -35.21 -18.44 -29.32
C SER A 621 -36.57 -18.78 -28.69
N VAL A 622 -36.61 -19.73 -27.75
CA VAL A 622 -37.81 -20.19 -27.03
C VAL A 622 -37.83 -19.73 -25.56
N GLY A 623 -36.99 -18.76 -25.20
CA GLY A 623 -36.96 -18.14 -23.87
C GLY A 623 -35.61 -18.26 -23.17
N SER A 624 -35.53 -17.68 -21.96
CA SER A 624 -34.33 -17.70 -21.13
C SER A 624 -34.46 -18.68 -19.97
N SER A 625 -33.39 -19.39 -19.64
CA SER A 625 -33.27 -20.19 -18.41
C SER A 625 -32.18 -19.65 -17.50
N LEU A 626 -32.36 -19.82 -16.19
CA LEU A 626 -31.29 -19.64 -15.20
C LEU A 626 -30.68 -21.01 -14.93
N VAL A 627 -29.38 -21.16 -15.21
CA VAL A 627 -28.68 -22.44 -15.13
C VAL A 627 -27.55 -22.33 -14.11
N GLY A 628 -27.51 -23.28 -13.17
CA GLY A 628 -26.38 -23.50 -12.27
C GLY A 628 -25.58 -24.73 -12.72
N TYR A 629 -24.27 -24.60 -12.80
CA TYR A 629 -23.39 -25.58 -13.44
C TYR A 629 -22.17 -25.93 -12.58
N TYR A 630 -21.75 -27.20 -12.64
CA TYR A 630 -20.48 -27.69 -12.12
C TYR A 630 -19.83 -28.69 -13.10
N GLY A 631 -18.55 -28.52 -13.38
CA GLY A 631 -17.80 -29.48 -14.19
C GLY A 631 -16.33 -29.14 -14.33
N THR A 632 -15.62 -29.90 -15.17
CA THR A 632 -14.18 -29.73 -15.45
C THR A 632 -13.92 -29.07 -16.80
N SER A 633 -14.96 -28.55 -17.47
CA SER A 633 -14.85 -27.90 -18.77
C SER A 633 -15.85 -26.74 -18.87
N PRO A 634 -15.41 -25.55 -19.33
CA PRO A 634 -16.28 -24.42 -19.60
C PRO A 634 -17.07 -24.70 -20.89
N GLY A 635 -18.36 -25.02 -20.75
CA GLY A 635 -19.23 -25.20 -21.89
C GLY A 635 -20.53 -25.92 -21.54
N PRO A 636 -21.53 -25.89 -22.44
CA PRO A 636 -22.85 -26.49 -22.22
C PRO A 636 -22.86 -28.03 -22.12
N GLY A 637 -21.71 -28.68 -22.03
CA GLY A 637 -21.53 -30.14 -22.06
C GLY A 637 -21.34 -30.84 -20.71
N GLY A 638 -21.12 -30.11 -19.60
CA GLY A 638 -21.02 -30.73 -18.27
C GLY A 638 -22.34 -30.88 -17.53
N ASN A 639 -22.27 -31.39 -16.31
CA ASN A 639 -23.43 -31.72 -15.52
C ASN A 639 -24.05 -30.44 -14.95
N LYS A 640 -25.22 -30.07 -15.46
CA LYS A 640 -26.07 -29.06 -14.82
C LYS A 640 -26.35 -29.52 -13.38
N ILE A 641 -26.24 -28.63 -12.40
CA ILE A 641 -26.65 -28.93 -11.01
C ILE A 641 -28.15 -28.63 -10.85
N PHE A 642 -28.59 -27.48 -11.36
CA PHE A 642 -30.00 -27.12 -11.41
C PHE A 642 -30.31 -26.19 -12.59
N GLU A 643 -31.58 -26.15 -13.00
CA GLU A 643 -32.09 -25.27 -14.05
C GLU A 643 -33.51 -24.81 -13.74
N PHE A 644 -33.76 -23.51 -13.86
CA PHE A 644 -35.10 -22.94 -14.02
C PHE A 644 -35.33 -22.67 -15.51
N GLY A 645 -36.06 -23.57 -16.16
CA GLY A 645 -36.37 -23.50 -17.59
C GLY A 645 -37.37 -22.40 -17.90
N SER A 646 -37.39 -21.94 -19.16
CA SER A 646 -38.30 -20.88 -19.63
C SER A 646 -39.80 -21.20 -19.51
N ALA A 647 -40.15 -22.48 -19.37
CA ALA A 647 -41.51 -22.95 -19.12
C ALA A 647 -41.84 -23.08 -17.61
N GLY A 648 -41.03 -22.52 -16.71
CA GLY A 648 -41.20 -22.64 -15.26
C GLY A 648 -40.82 -24.01 -14.69
N ARG A 649 -40.16 -24.86 -15.48
CA ARG A 649 -39.69 -26.17 -15.03
C ARG A 649 -38.47 -26.00 -14.13
N PHE A 650 -38.52 -26.55 -12.92
CA PHE A 650 -37.35 -26.71 -12.06
C PHE A 650 -36.74 -28.11 -12.28
N TRP A 651 -35.45 -28.16 -12.55
CA TRP A 651 -34.69 -29.38 -12.72
C TRP A 651 -33.47 -29.35 -11.80
N VAL A 652 -33.16 -30.47 -11.14
CA VAL A 652 -31.98 -30.61 -10.26
C VAL A 652 -31.36 -31.98 -10.52
N ALA A 653 -30.05 -32.03 -10.77
CA ALA A 653 -29.32 -33.29 -10.92
C ALA A 653 -29.26 -34.05 -9.58
N GLY A 654 -29.37 -35.38 -9.64
CA GLY A 654 -29.11 -36.25 -8.49
C GLY A 654 -30.26 -36.42 -7.48
N LEU A 655 -31.40 -35.73 -7.64
CA LEU A 655 -32.58 -35.94 -6.77
C LEU A 655 -33.27 -37.31 -6.97
N SER A 656 -32.98 -37.98 -8.08
CA SER A 656 -33.42 -39.35 -8.33
C SER A 656 -32.22 -40.30 -8.31
N GLY A 657 -32.20 -41.28 -7.42
CA GLY A 657 -31.10 -42.25 -7.25
C GLY A 657 -30.85 -43.17 -8.46
N ASN A 658 -31.49 -42.94 -9.60
CA ASN A 658 -31.19 -43.62 -10.85
C ASN A 658 -31.53 -42.70 -12.03
N ALA A 659 -30.60 -42.51 -12.96
CA ALA A 659 -30.60 -41.47 -13.99
C ALA A 659 -31.71 -41.58 -15.07
N THR A 660 -32.74 -42.40 -14.86
CA THR A 660 -33.76 -42.63 -15.88
C THR A 660 -35.21 -42.63 -15.40
N PHE A 661 -35.61 -43.08 -14.20
CA PHE A 661 -37.06 -43.21 -13.91
C PHE A 661 -37.57 -43.08 -12.46
N ALA A 662 -36.78 -42.65 -11.47
CA ALA A 662 -37.34 -42.38 -10.13
C ALA A 662 -37.91 -40.96 -10.07
N THR A 663 -39.20 -40.78 -10.39
CA THR A 663 -39.88 -39.48 -10.26
C THR A 663 -40.06 -39.14 -8.78
N MET A 664 -39.36 -38.13 -8.30
CA MET A 664 -39.75 -37.38 -7.12
C MET A 664 -41.12 -36.75 -7.42
N ARG A 665 -42.17 -37.18 -6.71
CA ARG A 665 -43.50 -36.58 -6.86
C ARG A 665 -43.72 -35.60 -5.72
N TYR A 666 -44.24 -34.43 -6.08
CA TYR A 666 -44.78 -33.46 -5.15
C TYR A 666 -46.30 -33.63 -5.17
N ASP A 667 -46.87 -34.02 -4.05
CA ASP A 667 -48.30 -34.18 -3.88
C ASP A 667 -48.91 -32.81 -3.61
N THR A 668 -49.66 -32.29 -4.58
CA THR A 668 -50.29 -30.97 -4.49
C THR A 668 -51.43 -30.91 -3.48
N ILE A 669 -51.88 -32.04 -2.95
CA ILE A 669 -52.94 -32.12 -1.93
C ILE A 669 -52.31 -32.08 -0.54
N THR A 670 -51.19 -32.78 -0.33
CA THR A 670 -50.54 -32.88 0.99
C THR A 670 -49.33 -31.97 1.17
N ASP A 671 -48.84 -31.33 0.12
CA ASP A 671 -47.63 -30.50 0.10
C ASP A 671 -46.33 -31.29 0.36
N GLU A 672 -46.38 -32.62 0.25
CA GLU A 672 -45.27 -33.51 0.56
C GLU A 672 -44.50 -33.94 -0.70
N VAL A 673 -43.19 -34.15 -0.52
CA VAL A 673 -42.30 -34.70 -1.54
C VAL A 673 -41.98 -36.16 -1.18
N PHE A 674 -42.37 -37.12 -2.01
CA PHE A 674 -42.10 -38.54 -1.75
C PHE A 674 -41.57 -39.31 -2.96
N TYR A 675 -40.96 -40.47 -2.67
CA TYR A 675 -40.46 -41.44 -3.64
C TYR A 675 -41.30 -42.72 -3.60
N ASN A 676 -41.71 -43.24 -4.76
CA ASN A 676 -42.40 -44.53 -4.85
C ASN A 676 -41.44 -45.65 -4.43
N THR A 677 -41.67 -46.24 -3.26
CA THR A 677 -40.90 -47.40 -2.75
C THR A 677 -41.73 -48.67 -2.78
N SER A 678 -41.18 -49.73 -3.35
CA SER A 678 -41.79 -51.08 -3.34
C SER A 678 -41.40 -51.89 -2.10
N SER A 679 -40.58 -51.35 -1.20
CA SER A 679 -40.06 -52.06 -0.03
C SER A 679 -41.15 -52.32 1.02
N SER A 680 -41.22 -53.57 1.50
CA SER A 680 -42.12 -53.97 2.59
C SER A 680 -41.87 -53.19 3.89
N ARG A 681 -40.67 -52.60 4.07
CA ARG A 681 -40.36 -51.71 5.21
C ARG A 681 -41.33 -50.55 5.35
N TYR A 682 -41.83 -50.05 4.23
CA TYR A 682 -42.71 -48.87 4.17
C TYR A 682 -44.15 -49.23 3.82
N LYS A 683 -44.53 -50.51 3.88
CA LYS A 683 -45.87 -51.00 3.55
C LYS A 683 -46.40 -51.89 4.68
N THR A 684 -47.64 -51.64 5.09
CA THR A 684 -48.37 -52.47 6.05
C THR A 684 -49.56 -53.14 5.34
N ASN A 685 -50.20 -54.13 5.98
CA ASN A 685 -51.37 -54.84 5.43
C ASN A 685 -51.13 -55.50 4.06
N ILE A 686 -49.95 -56.10 3.85
CA ILE A 686 -49.63 -56.80 2.60
C ILE A 686 -50.35 -58.16 2.59
N ASP A 687 -51.38 -58.29 1.77
CA ASP A 687 -52.14 -59.52 1.60
C ASP A 687 -51.94 -60.10 0.20
N TYR A 688 -51.56 -61.37 0.14
CA TYR A 688 -51.31 -62.12 -1.09
C TYR A 688 -52.44 -63.11 -1.44
N THR A 689 -53.46 -63.22 -0.59
CA THR A 689 -54.36 -64.38 -0.55
C THR A 689 -55.84 -64.07 -0.68
N SER A 690 -56.28 -62.81 -0.62
CA SER A 690 -57.71 -62.52 -0.73
C SER A 690 -58.27 -62.82 -2.11
N ASN A 691 -59.31 -63.66 -2.13
CA ASN A 691 -60.15 -63.90 -3.30
C ASN A 691 -60.84 -62.61 -3.78
N GLU A 692 -61.00 -61.62 -2.88
CA GLU A 692 -61.49 -60.30 -3.25
C GLU A 692 -60.57 -59.60 -4.26
N ILE A 693 -59.25 -59.58 -4.02
CA ILE A 693 -58.27 -58.97 -4.94
C ILE A 693 -58.29 -59.71 -6.29
N LEU A 694 -58.38 -61.04 -6.27
CA LEU A 694 -58.46 -61.84 -7.49
C LEU A 694 -59.75 -61.56 -8.28
N ASN A 695 -60.90 -61.51 -7.62
CA ASN A 695 -62.19 -61.23 -8.27
C ASN A 695 -62.24 -59.82 -8.85
N ARG A 696 -61.69 -58.84 -8.12
CA ARG A 696 -61.54 -57.47 -8.62
C ARG A 696 -60.58 -57.40 -9.80
N ALA A 697 -59.44 -58.08 -9.72
CA ALA A 697 -58.51 -58.16 -10.84
C ALA A 697 -59.16 -58.81 -12.06
N LYS A 698 -59.92 -59.91 -11.89
CA LYS A 698 -60.68 -60.55 -12.97
C LYS A 698 -61.71 -59.59 -13.57
N ASN A 699 -62.48 -58.88 -12.74
CA ASN A 699 -63.46 -57.89 -13.19
C ASN A 699 -62.80 -56.76 -14.00
N LEU A 700 -61.69 -56.23 -13.49
CA LEU A 700 -60.91 -55.18 -14.13
C LEU A 700 -60.38 -55.63 -15.49
N ILE A 701 -59.70 -56.78 -15.55
CA ILE A 701 -59.04 -57.25 -16.78
C ILE A 701 -60.04 -57.73 -17.84
N LEU A 702 -61.15 -58.35 -17.44
CA LEU A 702 -62.14 -58.84 -18.40
C LEU A 702 -63.03 -57.74 -18.97
N ASN A 703 -63.29 -56.67 -18.20
CA ASN A 703 -64.22 -55.61 -18.60
C ASN A 703 -63.54 -54.30 -19.02
N ALA A 704 -62.22 -54.15 -18.81
CA ALA A 704 -61.47 -52.99 -19.29
C ALA A 704 -61.54 -52.88 -20.83
N LYS A 705 -61.94 -51.71 -21.32
CA LYS A 705 -62.05 -51.43 -22.75
C LYS A 705 -60.75 -50.81 -23.25
N VAL A 706 -60.02 -51.59 -24.05
CA VAL A 706 -58.87 -51.05 -24.79
C VAL A 706 -59.39 -50.35 -26.05
N CYS A 707 -59.00 -49.10 -26.24
CA CYS A 707 -59.41 -48.29 -27.38
C CYS A 707 -58.23 -47.56 -28.01
N PHE A 708 -58.39 -47.18 -29.28
CA PHE A 708 -57.50 -46.21 -29.91
C PHE A 708 -58.10 -44.82 -29.79
N PHE A 709 -57.29 -43.83 -29.43
CA PHE A 709 -57.72 -42.44 -29.33
C PHE A 709 -56.67 -41.49 -29.92
N ASP A 710 -57.14 -40.32 -30.35
CA ASP A 710 -56.32 -39.20 -30.80
C ASP A 710 -56.29 -38.13 -29.71
N MET A 711 -55.14 -37.47 -29.55
CA MET A 711 -55.00 -36.40 -28.57
C MET A 711 -55.65 -35.12 -29.10
N LYS A 712 -56.32 -34.37 -28.22
CA LYS A 712 -56.92 -33.07 -28.56
C LYS A 712 -55.90 -31.96 -28.86
N ASP A 713 -54.61 -32.20 -28.60
CA ASP A 713 -53.50 -31.28 -28.88
C ASP A 713 -53.07 -31.27 -30.35
N GLY A 714 -53.72 -32.07 -31.21
CA GLY A 714 -53.40 -32.16 -32.63
C GLY A 714 -52.19 -33.01 -32.97
N SER A 715 -51.62 -33.75 -32.00
CA SER A 715 -50.56 -34.72 -32.29
C SER A 715 -51.10 -35.85 -33.18
N ALA A 716 -50.50 -36.02 -34.36
CA ALA A 716 -50.98 -36.92 -35.42
C ALA A 716 -50.78 -38.42 -35.12
N LEU A 717 -50.44 -38.79 -33.88
CA LEU A 717 -50.17 -40.16 -33.49
C LEU A 717 -51.37 -40.74 -32.75
N ARG A 718 -52.05 -41.67 -33.42
CA ARG A 718 -53.11 -42.47 -32.81
C ARG A 718 -52.52 -43.37 -31.72
N LYS A 719 -53.00 -43.25 -30.49
CA LYS A 719 -52.50 -44.00 -29.33
C LYS A 719 -53.45 -45.13 -28.96
N LEU A 720 -52.89 -46.22 -28.46
CA LEU A 720 -53.63 -47.34 -27.86
C LEU A 720 -53.63 -47.17 -26.34
N GLY A 721 -54.78 -47.27 -25.70
CA GLY A 721 -54.88 -47.21 -24.23
C GLY A 721 -56.28 -47.48 -23.72
N MET A 722 -56.57 -47.04 -22.49
CA MET A 722 -57.88 -47.13 -21.84
C MET A 722 -58.34 -45.71 -21.46
N ILE A 723 -59.64 -45.53 -21.27
CA ILE A 723 -60.21 -44.25 -20.84
C ILE A 723 -60.31 -44.23 -19.31
N ALA A 724 -59.82 -43.18 -18.67
CA ALA A 724 -59.71 -43.13 -17.22
C ALA A 724 -61.08 -43.22 -16.52
N GLU A 725 -62.11 -42.59 -17.10
CA GLU A 725 -63.47 -42.64 -16.61
C GLU A 725 -64.05 -44.06 -16.66
N ASP A 726 -63.84 -44.79 -17.76
CA ASP A 726 -64.22 -46.20 -17.88
C ASP A 726 -63.48 -47.07 -16.83
N MET A 727 -62.20 -46.79 -16.57
CA MET A 727 -61.42 -47.49 -15.57
C MET A 727 -61.90 -47.18 -14.14
N ALA A 728 -62.35 -45.97 -13.87
CA ALA A 728 -62.86 -45.55 -12.57
C ALA A 728 -64.17 -46.27 -12.21
N GLU A 729 -65.02 -46.58 -13.21
CA GLU A 729 -66.22 -47.40 -13.01
C GLU A 729 -65.89 -48.84 -12.62
N LEU A 730 -64.78 -49.39 -13.09
CA LEU A 730 -64.34 -50.76 -12.80
C LEU A 730 -63.62 -50.87 -11.46
N ASP A 731 -62.68 -49.97 -11.20
CA ASP A 731 -62.03 -49.83 -9.90
C ASP A 731 -61.52 -48.40 -9.70
N PHE A 732 -62.27 -47.61 -8.91
CA PHE A 732 -61.94 -46.21 -8.64
C PHE A 732 -60.54 -46.00 -8.03
N ARG A 733 -59.94 -47.02 -7.39
CA ARG A 733 -58.66 -46.92 -6.67
C ARG A 733 -57.44 -46.84 -7.56
N ILE A 734 -57.53 -47.28 -8.80
CA ILE A 734 -56.43 -47.17 -9.77
C ILE A 734 -56.46 -45.83 -10.52
N CYS A 735 -57.43 -44.97 -10.22
CA CYS A 735 -57.62 -43.68 -10.87
C CYS A 735 -57.18 -42.52 -9.96
N TYR A 736 -56.75 -41.44 -10.58
CA TYR A 736 -56.41 -40.18 -9.92
C TYR A 736 -57.52 -39.15 -10.15
N TYR A 737 -57.80 -38.38 -9.12
CA TYR A 737 -58.85 -37.37 -9.12
C TYR A 737 -58.26 -36.00 -8.86
N ASN A 738 -58.75 -34.99 -9.55
CA ASN A 738 -58.42 -33.59 -9.23
C ASN A 738 -59.11 -33.15 -7.93
N LYS A 739 -58.81 -31.92 -7.49
CA LYS A 739 -59.40 -31.31 -6.29
C LYS A 739 -60.94 -31.21 -6.31
N ASP A 740 -61.54 -31.25 -7.50
CA ASP A 740 -63.00 -31.21 -7.68
C ASP A 740 -63.59 -32.63 -7.76
N ASN A 741 -62.80 -33.65 -7.42
CA ASN A 741 -63.14 -35.07 -7.42
C ASN A 741 -63.54 -35.60 -8.81
N LYS A 742 -63.01 -35.03 -9.90
CA LYS A 742 -63.15 -35.55 -11.26
C LYS A 742 -61.95 -36.40 -11.64
N VAL A 743 -62.19 -37.48 -12.37
CA VAL A 743 -61.14 -38.38 -12.87
C VAL A 743 -60.24 -37.61 -13.86
N GLU A 744 -58.93 -37.63 -13.64
CA GLU A 744 -57.92 -37.00 -14.53
C GLU A 744 -57.05 -38.04 -15.25
N GLY A 745 -56.99 -39.26 -14.72
CA GLY A 745 -56.14 -40.31 -15.25
C GLY A 745 -56.19 -41.57 -14.41
N TYR A 746 -55.43 -42.58 -14.83
CA TYR A 746 -55.29 -43.82 -14.10
C TYR A 746 -53.84 -44.30 -14.12
N ASN A 747 -53.46 -45.14 -13.16
CA ASN A 747 -52.12 -45.67 -13.06
C ASN A 747 -51.98 -46.97 -13.86
N ASN A 748 -51.29 -46.91 -15.01
CA ASN A 748 -50.99 -48.11 -15.79
C ASN A 748 -50.15 -49.13 -14.99
N GLU A 749 -49.29 -48.67 -14.08
CA GLU A 749 -48.43 -49.56 -13.28
C GLU A 749 -49.23 -50.38 -12.28
N ASP A 750 -50.36 -49.87 -11.78
CA ASP A 750 -51.20 -50.60 -10.82
C ASP A 750 -52.06 -51.68 -11.50
N ILE A 751 -52.28 -51.59 -12.81
CA ILE A 751 -52.99 -52.61 -13.58
C ILE A 751 -52.10 -53.86 -13.79
N VAL A 752 -50.79 -53.68 -13.93
CA VAL A 752 -49.87 -54.79 -14.22
C VAL A 752 -49.91 -55.90 -13.15
N PRO A 753 -49.86 -55.61 -11.83
CA PRO A 753 -50.05 -56.61 -10.79
C PRO A 753 -51.38 -57.37 -10.89
N HIS A 754 -52.47 -56.69 -11.27
CA HIS A 754 -53.77 -57.33 -11.46
C HIS A 754 -53.74 -58.33 -12.63
N VAL A 755 -53.14 -57.95 -13.76
CA VAL A 755 -52.93 -58.86 -14.91
C VAL A 755 -52.10 -60.07 -14.49
N VAL A 756 -50.96 -59.84 -13.83
CA VAL A 756 -50.06 -60.92 -13.39
C VAL A 756 -50.79 -61.90 -12.47
N ARG A 757 -51.59 -61.40 -11.51
CA ARG A 757 -52.34 -62.25 -10.59
C ARG A 757 -53.40 -63.10 -11.31
N VAL A 758 -54.15 -62.51 -12.24
CA VAL A 758 -55.16 -63.25 -13.04
C VAL A 758 -54.50 -64.33 -13.89
N VAL A 759 -53.37 -64.02 -14.53
CA VAL A 759 -52.60 -64.99 -15.33
C VAL A 759 -52.06 -66.12 -14.47
N GLN A 760 -51.55 -65.82 -13.26
CA GLN A 760 -51.10 -66.84 -12.31
C GLN A 760 -52.23 -67.80 -11.92
N GLU A 761 -53.43 -67.28 -11.62
CA GLU A 761 -54.56 -68.14 -11.28
C GLU A 761 -55.03 -68.95 -12.48
N HIS A 762 -55.12 -68.36 -13.68
CA HIS A 762 -55.46 -69.11 -14.89
C HIS A 762 -54.46 -70.23 -15.16
N ASN A 763 -53.16 -70.00 -14.94
CA ASN A 763 -52.16 -71.05 -15.11
C ASN A 763 -52.34 -72.18 -14.09
N LYS A 764 -52.73 -71.86 -12.85
CA LYS A 764 -53.06 -72.85 -11.82
C LYS A 764 -54.30 -73.67 -12.23
N ASP A 765 -55.37 -73.01 -12.65
CA ASP A 765 -56.61 -73.64 -13.12
C ASP A 765 -56.33 -74.57 -14.33
N ILE A 766 -55.52 -74.11 -15.30
CA ILE A 766 -55.11 -74.90 -16.46
C ILE A 766 -54.35 -76.16 -16.02
N ASN A 767 -53.43 -76.05 -15.05
CA ASN A 767 -52.67 -77.20 -14.58
C ASN A 767 -53.54 -78.21 -13.81
N THR A 768 -54.52 -77.73 -13.03
CA THR A 768 -55.53 -78.60 -12.41
C THR A 768 -56.37 -79.32 -13.46
N LEU A 769 -56.86 -78.60 -14.47
CA LEU A 769 -57.64 -79.21 -15.56
C LEU A 769 -56.83 -80.24 -16.35
N LYS A 770 -55.53 -80.00 -16.58
CA LYS A 770 -54.63 -80.98 -17.21
C LYS A 770 -54.49 -82.24 -16.36
N TYR A 771 -54.28 -82.09 -15.05
CA TYR A 771 -54.20 -83.22 -14.13
C TYR A 771 -55.50 -84.03 -14.10
N ASP A 772 -56.65 -83.36 -14.04
CA ASP A 772 -57.96 -84.00 -14.07
C ASP A 772 -58.20 -84.74 -15.39
N LEU A 773 -57.78 -84.13 -16.51
CA LEU A 773 -57.83 -84.76 -17.83
C LEU A 773 -56.95 -86.01 -17.90
N ASP A 774 -55.70 -85.95 -17.43
CA ASP A 774 -54.78 -87.10 -17.40
C ASP A 774 -55.31 -88.23 -16.51
N SER A 775 -55.94 -87.88 -15.39
CA SER A 775 -56.61 -88.83 -14.51
C SER A 775 -57.80 -89.49 -15.20
N LEU A 776 -58.62 -88.71 -15.91
CA LEU A 776 -59.75 -89.21 -16.68
C LEU A 776 -59.29 -90.13 -17.82
N ILE A 777 -58.25 -89.74 -18.57
CA ILE A 777 -57.64 -90.56 -19.62
C ILE A 777 -57.14 -91.88 -19.05
N SER A 778 -56.46 -91.86 -17.90
CA SER A 778 -55.99 -93.07 -17.22
C SER A 778 -57.14 -93.99 -16.83
N ARG A 779 -58.25 -93.44 -16.34
CA ARG A 779 -59.46 -94.21 -16.00
C ARG A 779 -60.14 -94.80 -17.24
N VAL A 780 -60.21 -94.07 -18.34
CA VAL A 780 -60.77 -94.56 -19.61
C VAL A 780 -59.91 -95.69 -20.18
N ASN A 781 -58.58 -95.56 -20.17
CA ASN A 781 -57.66 -96.60 -20.63
C ASN A 781 -57.76 -97.90 -19.81
N ILE A 782 -58.10 -97.82 -18.52
CA ILE A 782 -58.38 -98.99 -17.68
C ILE A 782 -59.71 -99.67 -18.06
N LEU A 783 -60.69 -98.91 -18.57
CA LEU A 783 -62.00 -99.45 -18.96
C LEU A 783 -62.02 -100.05 -20.39
N GLU A 784 -61.09 -99.65 -21.27
CA GLU A 784 -61.00 -100.13 -22.65
C GLU A 784 -60.11 -101.37 -22.83
N ASN A 785 -59.29 -101.73 -21.83
CA ASN A 785 -58.52 -102.99 -21.76
C ASN A 785 -59.22 -104.01 -20.86
#